data_AF-A0A210QC46-F1
#
_entry.id   AF-A0A210QC46-F1
#
_cell.length_a   1.000
_cell.length_b   1.000
_cell.length_c   1.000
_cell.angle_alpha   90.00
_cell.angle_beta   90.00
_cell.angle_gamma   90.00
#
_symmetry.space_group_name_H-M   'P 1'
#
loop_
_entity.id
_entity.type
_entity.pdbx_description
1 polymer ?
#
loop_
_entity_poly.entity_id
_entity_poly.type
_entity_poly.pdbx_seq_one_letter_code
_entity_poly.pdbx_strand_id
1 'polypeptide(L)'
;MGFYRSLLVIWSVIATLTVVNASVNIASGKATNQSSVLNNWDSSKAVDGCVQTSIISDCCTHTAVGQTEAWWQVDLQTQSVIDTVTITYIDQNTLNRLAGYEIYLSNTQDWTSGTRCHKDTTADLGSMSAIQNVQCPGVARYLTIYNDRRVKAKVWYSNNAILELCEVQVYGCPVAKYGNGNCNNDCMNCINNTCDATSGTCDECAAGYYKVSGTCSQCPVNCAETQCDSTNGACSDGCSPGFLGLFCRCPANCRDTSCPTSQCTDCNDGYYGPACTPCPVGCSSGTCDKTSGHCNLCNVGFYGSFCNQSCPAYCKNSVCNKDSGQCTDCEDGYFGPFCDACTTGCMDLVCEKISGNCSKCIDGYHGSTCDQTCSTNCNNNLCIKDNGFCTECVPGLYGSTCDQTCSDNCKDNLCIQGNGLCTRCKQGFHGGTCQHMCPITCKDNTCNQLSGQCEECAVGYHGIKCDENCPSNCKDKFCNQINGRCIGCAAEYHGNNCSLSCPDNCKNHICMQENGQCIECVSGFHGSKCVDRCGYCQDGRCDKNTGNCMSSCIDGLTGDRCDVKVVVVNVPSKGDDFKPAAIGIGSGCGVVIVALVIVIIVQARRRHSERQQDPTRSTTMADISLPSIRQELQAETDGTYNIIDAQKRDESTTNEYPTDDKYERLGRREREVPHIYET
;
A
#
# COMPACT_ATOMS: atom_id res chain seq x y z
N MET A 1 10.06 -52.64 83.56
CA MET A 1 11.45 -52.21 83.24
C MET A 1 11.91 -53.03 82.04
N GLY A 2 12.04 -52.44 80.84
CA GLY A 2 12.37 -53.19 79.62
C GLY A 2 13.12 -52.34 78.60
N PHE A 3 12.41 -51.41 77.94
CA PHE A 3 12.93 -50.56 76.86
C PHE A 3 14.22 -49.80 77.18
N TYR A 4 14.41 -49.33 78.43
CA TYR A 4 15.62 -48.62 78.85
C TYR A 4 16.90 -49.47 78.89
N ARG A 5 16.83 -50.81 78.95
CA ARG A 5 18.04 -51.66 78.91
C ARG A 5 18.55 -51.87 77.48
N SER A 6 17.68 -51.99 76.49
CA SER A 6 18.08 -52.21 75.09
C SER A 6 18.82 -51.00 74.52
N LEU A 7 18.39 -49.77 74.85
CA LEU A 7 19.01 -48.53 74.37
C LEU A 7 20.45 -48.35 74.89
N LEU A 8 20.72 -48.70 76.15
CA LEU A 8 22.06 -48.61 76.75
C LEU A 8 23.04 -49.61 76.11
N VAL A 9 22.59 -50.82 75.76
CA VAL A 9 23.44 -51.78 75.03
C VAL A 9 23.79 -51.27 73.64
N ILE A 10 22.82 -50.70 72.91
CA ILE A 10 23.04 -50.12 71.58
C ILE A 10 24.05 -48.97 71.64
N TRP A 11 23.94 -48.06 72.63
CA TRP A 11 24.95 -47.00 72.84
C TRP A 11 26.34 -47.55 73.18
N SER A 12 26.44 -48.61 73.98
CA SER A 12 27.74 -49.22 74.32
C SER A 12 28.44 -49.91 73.14
N VAL A 13 27.68 -50.40 72.15
CA VAL A 13 28.23 -51.05 70.94
C VAL A 13 28.67 -50.03 69.89
N ILE A 14 27.98 -48.88 69.78
CA ILE A 14 28.38 -47.79 68.88
C ILE A 14 29.69 -47.14 69.35
N ALA A 15 29.95 -47.11 70.66
CA ALA A 15 31.16 -46.53 71.26
C ALA A 15 32.46 -47.33 71.02
N THR A 16 32.40 -48.54 70.46
CA THR A 16 33.58 -49.37 70.14
C THR A 16 33.68 -49.77 68.66
N LEU A 17 32.92 -49.09 67.79
CA LEU A 17 33.16 -49.16 66.34
C LEU A 17 34.41 -48.34 65.99
N THR A 18 35.58 -48.98 66.10
CA THR A 18 36.78 -48.51 65.40
C THR A 18 36.49 -48.60 63.90
N VAL A 19 36.18 -47.46 63.28
CA VAL A 19 36.02 -47.37 61.82
C VAL A 19 37.40 -47.60 61.20
N VAL A 20 37.65 -48.84 60.76
CA VAL A 20 38.81 -49.17 59.94
C VAL A 20 38.55 -48.60 58.56
N ASN A 21 38.89 -47.33 58.37
CA ASN A 21 38.87 -46.68 57.05
C ASN A 21 39.87 -47.42 56.17
N ALA A 22 39.36 -48.25 55.26
CA ALA A 22 40.16 -49.04 54.35
C ALA A 22 40.62 -48.17 53.15
N SER A 23 41.48 -47.19 53.43
CA SER A 23 42.20 -46.43 52.42
C SER A 23 42.99 -47.35 51.47
N VAL A 24 43.27 -46.88 50.24
CA VAL A 24 43.98 -47.73 49.25
C VAL A 24 45.44 -47.89 49.67
N ASN A 25 45.92 -49.12 49.84
CA ASN A 25 47.36 -49.39 49.97
C ASN A 25 48.04 -49.19 48.61
N ILE A 26 48.46 -47.96 48.31
CA ILE A 26 49.10 -47.58 47.05
C ILE A 26 50.54 -48.13 46.91
N ALA A 27 51.12 -48.72 47.96
CA ALA A 27 52.40 -49.42 47.90
C ALA A 27 52.29 -50.91 47.50
N SER A 28 51.10 -51.52 47.55
CA SER A 28 50.92 -52.95 47.26
C SER A 28 51.40 -53.32 45.84
N GLY A 29 52.26 -54.34 45.74
CA GLY A 29 52.83 -54.84 44.49
C GLY A 29 53.74 -53.85 43.75
N LYS A 30 54.20 -52.77 44.40
CA LYS A 30 55.08 -51.76 43.78
C LYS A 30 56.54 -52.20 43.74
N ALA A 31 57.34 -51.49 42.94
CA ALA A 31 58.79 -51.72 42.88
C ALA A 31 59.47 -51.17 44.14
N THR A 32 60.38 -51.93 44.72
CA THR A 32 61.11 -51.57 45.95
C THR A 32 62.61 -51.76 45.79
N ASN A 33 63.39 -51.20 46.72
CA ASN A 33 64.82 -51.38 46.83
C ASN A 33 65.26 -51.24 48.30
N GLN A 34 66.42 -51.78 48.68
CA GLN A 34 66.95 -51.64 50.04
C GLN A 34 68.49 -51.57 50.07
N SER A 35 69.02 -50.92 51.11
CA SER A 35 70.46 -50.63 51.30
C SER A 35 71.39 -51.84 51.19
N SER A 36 70.89 -53.04 51.50
CA SER A 36 71.61 -54.32 51.49
C SER A 36 70.61 -55.46 51.70
N VAL A 37 70.98 -56.69 51.36
CA VAL A 37 70.12 -57.88 51.52
C VAL A 37 70.83 -58.91 52.40
N LEU A 38 70.11 -59.55 53.32
CA LEU A 38 70.55 -60.75 54.01
C LEU A 38 69.95 -62.00 53.33
N ASN A 39 70.79 -62.89 52.82
CA ASN A 39 70.36 -64.08 52.07
C ASN A 39 69.38 -63.71 50.93
N ASN A 40 68.18 -64.28 50.91
CA ASN A 40 67.15 -64.04 49.89
C ASN A 40 66.03 -63.07 50.36
N TRP A 41 66.24 -62.30 51.43
CA TRP A 41 65.21 -61.47 52.08
C TRP A 41 65.06 -60.11 51.37
N ASP A 42 64.66 -60.20 50.11
CA ASP A 42 64.52 -59.11 49.15
C ASP A 42 63.48 -58.05 49.56
N SER A 43 63.68 -56.81 49.11
CA SER A 43 62.83 -55.66 49.45
C SER A 43 61.37 -55.79 49.00
N SER A 44 61.04 -56.66 48.03
CA SER A 44 59.67 -56.84 47.51
C SER A 44 58.70 -57.44 48.53
N LYS A 45 59.20 -58.18 49.53
CA LYS A 45 58.37 -58.80 50.58
C LYS A 45 57.49 -57.80 51.33
N ALA A 46 58.03 -56.64 51.66
CA ALA A 46 57.33 -55.58 52.38
C ALA A 46 56.17 -54.91 51.61
N VAL A 47 55.81 -55.37 50.41
CA VAL A 47 54.62 -54.92 49.66
C VAL A 47 53.86 -56.08 48.99
N ASP A 48 54.14 -57.33 49.36
CA ASP A 48 53.45 -58.51 48.78
C ASP A 48 52.07 -58.77 49.41
N GLY A 49 51.71 -58.05 50.48
CA GLY A 49 50.44 -58.15 51.19
C GLY A 49 50.46 -59.11 52.38
N CYS A 50 51.58 -59.79 52.65
CA CYS A 50 51.67 -60.75 53.73
C CYS A 50 52.05 -60.11 55.08
N VAL A 51 51.04 -59.71 55.86
CA VAL A 51 51.18 -59.21 57.24
C VAL A 51 51.62 -60.26 58.28
N GLN A 52 52.22 -61.39 57.87
CA GLN A 52 52.75 -62.38 58.80
C GLN A 52 54.11 -61.95 59.35
N THR A 53 54.22 -61.85 60.66
CA THR A 53 55.47 -61.38 61.29
C THR A 53 56.52 -62.48 61.46
N SER A 54 56.13 -63.76 61.43
CA SER A 54 57.05 -64.87 61.80
C SER A 54 58.26 -65.01 60.86
N ILE A 55 59.47 -65.17 61.41
CA ILE A 55 60.74 -65.35 60.67
C ILE A 55 60.79 -66.62 59.80
N ILE A 56 59.79 -67.51 59.87
CA ILE A 56 59.64 -68.68 58.99
C ILE A 56 58.51 -68.54 57.95
N SER A 57 57.87 -67.37 57.85
CA SER A 57 56.75 -67.13 56.93
C SER A 57 57.16 -66.81 55.48
N ASP A 58 58.43 -66.48 55.24
CA ASP A 58 58.94 -65.88 53.99
C ASP A 58 58.24 -64.55 53.62
N CYS A 59 57.62 -63.86 54.58
CA CYS A 59 56.86 -62.62 54.35
C CYS A 59 57.61 -61.34 54.76
N CYS A 60 58.94 -61.36 54.94
CA CYS A 60 59.66 -60.18 55.40
C CYS A 60 60.97 -59.92 54.65
N THR A 61 61.31 -58.64 54.55
CA THR A 61 62.60 -58.11 54.14
C THR A 61 63.65 -58.28 55.25
N HIS A 62 64.94 -58.28 54.94
CA HIS A 62 66.00 -58.18 55.96
C HIS A 62 67.27 -57.54 55.37
N THR A 63 67.70 -56.39 55.92
CA THR A 63 68.96 -55.73 55.52
C THR A 63 70.20 -56.40 56.15
N ALA A 64 71.38 -56.24 55.56
CA ALA A 64 72.58 -56.90 56.07
C ALA A 64 72.95 -56.46 57.50
N VAL A 65 73.45 -57.40 58.31
CA VAL A 65 73.91 -57.13 59.67
C VAL A 65 75.27 -56.39 59.69
N GLY A 66 75.53 -55.65 60.77
CA GLY A 66 76.80 -54.92 60.97
C GLY A 66 76.89 -53.54 60.31
N GLN A 67 75.84 -53.09 59.61
CA GLN A 67 75.76 -51.75 59.04
C GLN A 67 75.41 -50.70 60.11
N THR A 68 75.92 -49.47 59.96
CA THR A 68 75.54 -48.31 60.80
C THR A 68 74.37 -47.51 60.23
N GLU A 69 73.97 -47.79 58.99
CA GLU A 69 72.86 -47.15 58.28
C GLU A 69 72.10 -48.23 57.51
N ALA A 70 70.77 -48.17 57.51
CA ALA A 70 69.92 -49.05 56.72
C ALA A 70 68.73 -48.26 56.17
N TRP A 71 68.34 -48.55 54.93
CA TRP A 71 67.13 -48.02 54.32
C TRP A 71 66.41 -49.08 53.47
N TRP A 72 65.10 -48.90 53.35
CA TRP A 72 64.20 -49.58 52.43
C TRP A 72 63.31 -48.52 51.76
N GLN A 73 63.06 -48.65 50.46
CA GLN A 73 62.34 -47.67 49.65
C GLN A 73 61.31 -48.35 48.74
N VAL A 74 60.16 -47.71 48.53
CA VAL A 74 59.15 -48.07 47.52
C VAL A 74 58.97 -46.93 46.50
N ASP A 75 58.88 -47.29 45.23
CA ASP A 75 58.46 -46.42 44.13
C ASP A 75 56.96 -46.63 43.87
N LEU A 76 56.13 -45.65 44.28
CA LEU A 76 54.68 -45.66 44.10
C LEU A 76 54.26 -45.51 42.62
N GLN A 77 55.23 -45.34 41.71
CA GLN A 77 55.12 -45.14 40.25
C GLN A 77 54.55 -43.77 39.87
N THR A 78 53.51 -43.32 40.56
CA THR A 78 52.91 -41.99 40.43
C THR A 78 53.12 -41.14 41.68
N GLN A 79 53.28 -39.83 41.48
CA GLN A 79 53.20 -38.88 42.58
C GLN A 79 51.80 -38.94 43.21
N SER A 80 51.76 -39.10 44.53
CA SER A 80 50.55 -39.41 45.31
C SER A 80 50.49 -38.52 46.55
N VAL A 81 49.29 -38.12 46.94
CA VAL A 81 48.98 -37.54 48.25
C VAL A 81 48.90 -38.70 49.23
N ILE A 82 49.92 -38.84 50.07
CA ILE A 82 49.98 -39.79 51.17
C ILE A 82 49.33 -39.15 52.39
N ASP A 83 48.61 -39.95 53.16
CA ASP A 83 47.98 -39.59 54.44
C ASP A 83 48.63 -40.39 55.58
N THR A 84 48.60 -41.71 55.48
CA THR A 84 49.03 -42.63 56.54
C THR A 84 49.93 -43.75 56.04
N VAL A 85 50.74 -44.30 56.95
CA VAL A 85 51.69 -45.39 56.67
C VAL A 85 51.61 -46.42 57.80
N THR A 86 51.36 -47.68 57.47
CA THR A 86 51.36 -48.80 58.43
C THR A 86 52.55 -49.70 58.17
N ILE A 87 53.44 -49.85 59.16
CA ILE A 87 54.61 -50.75 59.10
C ILE A 87 54.37 -51.94 60.02
N THR A 88 54.40 -53.14 59.45
CA THR A 88 54.37 -54.41 60.17
C THR A 88 55.80 -54.97 60.27
N TYR A 89 56.27 -55.22 61.49
CA TYR A 89 57.64 -55.66 61.80
C TYR A 89 57.67 -57.11 62.32
N ILE A 90 58.82 -57.77 62.15
CA ILE A 90 58.99 -59.23 62.33
C ILE A 90 58.70 -59.75 63.76
N ASP A 91 59.12 -59.04 64.81
CA ASP A 91 58.89 -59.47 66.20
C ASP A 91 58.95 -58.29 67.16
N GLN A 92 58.21 -58.36 68.26
CA GLN A 92 58.33 -57.45 69.39
C GLN A 92 59.73 -57.56 70.04
N ASN A 93 60.31 -58.76 70.06
CA ASN A 93 61.64 -58.99 70.67
C ASN A 93 62.80 -58.32 69.88
N THR A 94 62.60 -57.94 68.62
CA THR A 94 63.61 -57.28 67.77
C THR A 94 63.33 -55.80 67.51
N LEU A 95 62.29 -55.20 68.10
CA LEU A 95 61.92 -53.79 67.88
C LEU A 95 63.03 -52.78 68.20
N ASN A 96 64.01 -53.13 69.04
CA ASN A 96 65.20 -52.31 69.27
C ASN A 96 66.06 -52.09 68.01
N ARG A 97 65.91 -52.93 66.97
CA ARG A 97 66.51 -52.73 65.64
C ARG A 97 65.78 -51.62 64.89
N LEU A 98 64.45 -51.65 64.83
CA LEU A 98 63.62 -50.61 64.19
C LEU A 98 63.68 -49.25 64.90
N ALA A 99 63.75 -49.22 66.23
CA ALA A 99 63.59 -48.01 67.05
C ALA A 99 64.41 -46.79 66.58
N GLY A 100 63.82 -45.61 66.62
CA GLY A 100 64.42 -44.36 66.10
C GLY A 100 64.44 -44.24 64.57
N TYR A 101 63.70 -45.11 63.85
CA TYR A 101 63.51 -45.02 62.40
C TYR A 101 62.90 -43.67 61.96
N GLU A 102 63.09 -43.35 60.70
CA GLU A 102 62.59 -42.15 60.05
C GLU A 102 61.87 -42.52 58.76
N ILE A 103 60.79 -41.80 58.43
CA ILE A 103 60.10 -41.93 57.15
C ILE A 103 60.32 -40.66 56.33
N TYR A 104 60.87 -40.84 55.13
CA TYR A 104 61.15 -39.79 54.15
C TYR A 104 60.21 -39.90 52.96
N LEU A 105 59.64 -38.75 52.59
CA LEU A 105 58.79 -38.54 51.42
C LEU A 105 59.57 -37.77 50.35
N SER A 106 59.63 -38.31 49.14
CA SER A 106 60.49 -37.80 48.07
C SER A 106 59.87 -37.96 46.69
N ASN A 107 60.25 -37.09 45.75
CA ASN A 107 59.82 -37.14 44.34
C ASN A 107 60.95 -37.55 43.37
N THR A 108 62.12 -37.90 43.92
CA THR A 108 63.24 -38.54 43.21
C THR A 108 63.68 -39.78 43.98
N GLN A 109 64.46 -40.65 43.33
CA GLN A 109 65.00 -41.86 43.98
C GLN A 109 66.00 -41.53 45.11
N ASP A 110 66.66 -40.36 45.05
CA ASP A 110 67.44 -39.83 46.17
C ASP A 110 66.49 -39.27 47.23
N TRP A 111 66.23 -40.09 48.24
CA TRP A 111 65.39 -39.76 49.37
C TRP A 111 66.04 -38.75 50.33
N THR A 112 67.35 -38.51 50.24
CA THR A 112 68.07 -37.57 51.12
C THR A 112 67.71 -36.12 50.79
N SER A 113 67.24 -35.85 49.57
CA SER A 113 66.63 -34.58 49.18
C SER A 113 65.14 -34.47 49.55
N GLY A 114 64.58 -35.45 50.27
CA GLY A 114 63.17 -35.55 50.63
C GLY A 114 62.80 -34.93 51.98
N THR A 115 61.49 -34.81 52.22
CA THR A 115 60.93 -34.33 53.49
C THR A 115 60.76 -35.50 54.44
N ARG A 116 61.38 -35.44 55.62
CA ARG A 116 61.12 -36.41 56.71
C ARG A 116 59.76 -36.13 57.36
N CYS A 117 58.73 -36.91 57.02
CA CYS A 117 57.40 -36.79 57.63
C CYS A 117 57.38 -37.30 59.09
N HIS A 118 58.22 -38.31 59.40
CA HIS A 118 58.20 -38.98 60.71
C HIS A 118 59.60 -39.30 61.22
N LYS A 119 59.75 -39.27 62.55
CA LYS A 119 60.88 -39.83 63.29
C LYS A 119 60.34 -40.50 64.55
N ASP A 120 60.67 -41.77 64.76
CA ASP A 120 60.35 -42.45 66.01
C ASP A 120 61.15 -41.84 67.17
N THR A 121 60.44 -41.60 68.26
CA THR A 121 60.99 -41.06 69.52
C THR A 121 60.61 -41.90 70.74
N THR A 122 59.96 -43.06 70.53
CA THR A 122 59.41 -43.97 71.55
C THR A 122 60.38 -44.17 72.72
N ALA A 123 59.87 -44.02 73.95
CA ALA A 123 60.69 -43.89 75.15
C ALA A 123 61.61 -45.12 75.38
N ASP A 124 60.99 -46.29 75.39
CA ASP A 124 61.52 -47.60 75.77
C ASP A 124 60.92 -48.72 74.90
N LEU A 125 61.46 -49.94 75.01
CA LEU A 125 61.03 -51.09 74.20
C LEU A 125 59.58 -51.53 74.47
N GLY A 126 59.07 -51.40 75.70
CA GLY A 126 57.72 -51.81 76.09
C GLY A 126 56.63 -50.86 75.59
N SER A 127 57.00 -49.62 75.24
CA SER A 127 56.14 -48.65 74.58
C SER A 127 56.07 -48.82 73.06
N MET A 128 56.84 -49.76 72.46
CA MET A 128 56.93 -49.93 71.00
C MET A 128 56.07 -51.12 70.52
N SER A 129 55.37 -50.93 69.40
CA SER A 129 54.51 -51.94 68.77
C SER A 129 55.16 -52.61 67.55
N ALA A 130 54.84 -53.88 67.30
CA ALA A 130 55.18 -54.57 66.05
C ALA A 130 54.42 -54.03 64.83
N ILE A 131 53.27 -53.36 65.06
CA ILE A 131 52.53 -52.62 64.03
C ILE A 131 52.62 -51.13 64.38
N GLN A 132 53.30 -50.37 63.53
CA GLN A 132 53.42 -48.91 63.64
C GLN A 132 52.38 -48.27 62.72
N ASN A 133 51.52 -47.40 63.23
CA ASN A 133 50.57 -46.62 62.44
C ASN A 133 50.98 -45.15 62.49
N VAL A 134 51.49 -44.64 61.37
CA VAL A 134 52.16 -43.34 61.29
C VAL A 134 51.33 -42.39 60.43
N GLN A 135 51.01 -41.22 60.98
CA GLN A 135 50.52 -40.08 60.21
C GLN A 135 51.71 -39.50 59.44
N CYS A 136 51.63 -39.48 58.11
CA CYS A 136 52.70 -39.04 57.22
C CYS A 136 52.11 -38.22 56.04
N PRO A 137 51.33 -37.15 56.31
CA PRO A 137 50.69 -36.38 55.25
C PRO A 137 51.74 -35.69 54.37
N GLY A 138 51.63 -35.86 53.06
CA GLY A 138 52.54 -35.21 52.10
C GLY A 138 52.48 -35.79 50.69
N VAL A 139 53.05 -35.07 49.72
CA VAL A 139 52.96 -35.42 48.29
C VAL A 139 54.28 -35.99 47.78
N ALA A 140 54.31 -37.28 47.47
CA ALA A 140 55.53 -38.01 47.09
C ALA A 140 55.28 -39.11 46.06
N ARG A 141 56.35 -39.53 45.35
CA ARG A 141 56.41 -40.75 44.55
C ARG A 141 57.20 -41.86 45.25
N TYR A 142 58.21 -41.50 46.04
CA TYR A 142 59.08 -42.42 46.75
C TYR A 142 58.92 -42.24 48.26
N LEU A 143 58.59 -43.33 48.95
CA LEU A 143 58.62 -43.41 50.41
C LEU A 143 59.82 -44.26 50.83
N THR A 144 60.61 -43.76 51.78
CA THR A 144 61.79 -44.45 52.31
C THR A 144 61.71 -44.56 53.82
N ILE A 145 61.88 -45.77 54.36
CA ILE A 145 62.11 -46.02 55.78
C ILE A 145 63.62 -46.08 55.99
N TYR A 146 64.17 -45.18 56.79
CA TYR A 146 65.59 -45.03 57.07
C TYR A 146 65.88 -45.23 58.57
N ASN A 147 67.08 -45.71 58.89
CA ASN A 147 67.49 -46.04 60.26
C ASN A 147 69.00 -45.78 60.44
N ASP A 148 69.34 -44.87 61.36
CA ASP A 148 70.72 -44.43 61.64
C ASP A 148 71.21 -44.98 62.99
N ARG A 149 72.48 -45.44 63.02
CA ARG A 149 73.22 -45.88 64.20
C ARG A 149 74.63 -45.28 64.31
N ARG A 150 75.03 -44.37 63.41
CA ARG A 150 76.29 -43.61 63.52
C ARG A 150 76.37 -42.85 64.84
N VAL A 151 75.23 -42.35 65.32
CA VAL A 151 75.07 -41.80 66.68
C VAL A 151 73.90 -42.50 67.36
N LYS A 152 74.21 -43.37 68.34
CA LYS A 152 73.21 -44.16 69.06
C LYS A 152 72.41 -43.30 70.05
N ALA A 153 71.25 -42.81 69.62
CA ALA A 153 70.43 -41.86 70.39
C ALA A 153 69.87 -42.38 71.72
N LYS A 154 69.65 -43.69 71.87
CA LYS A 154 69.19 -44.32 73.14
C LYS A 154 69.93 -45.63 73.41
N VAL A 155 70.23 -45.89 74.68
CA VAL A 155 71.00 -47.07 75.13
C VAL A 155 70.38 -48.39 74.68
N TRP A 156 69.05 -48.49 74.68
CA TRP A 156 68.32 -49.72 74.38
C TRP A 156 68.22 -50.07 72.88
N TYR A 157 68.53 -49.13 71.97
CA TYR A 157 68.55 -49.41 70.53
C TYR A 157 69.59 -50.49 70.18
N SER A 158 69.42 -51.16 69.05
CA SER A 158 70.47 -51.97 68.42
C SER A 158 71.72 -51.13 68.14
N ASN A 159 72.91 -51.73 68.18
CA ASN A 159 74.14 -51.07 67.71
C ASN A 159 74.24 -51.03 66.17
N ASN A 160 73.56 -51.96 65.50
CA ASN A 160 73.51 -52.06 64.03
C ASN A 160 72.17 -51.53 63.53
N ALA A 161 72.17 -50.81 62.41
CA ALA A 161 70.97 -50.47 61.68
C ALA A 161 70.49 -51.71 60.92
N ILE A 162 69.28 -52.19 61.24
CA ILE A 162 68.67 -53.38 60.62
C ILE A 162 67.19 -53.08 60.42
N LEU A 163 66.68 -53.36 59.21
CA LEU A 163 65.26 -53.31 58.88
C LEU A 163 64.79 -54.73 58.55
N GLU A 164 63.71 -55.14 59.22
CA GLU A 164 63.03 -56.45 59.11
C GLU A 164 61.53 -56.20 58.91
N LEU A 165 61.21 -55.55 57.78
CA LEU A 165 59.86 -55.09 57.45
C LEU A 165 59.09 -56.22 56.76
N CYS A 166 57.91 -56.58 57.28
CA CYS A 166 57.07 -57.64 56.72
C CYS A 166 55.99 -57.09 55.77
N GLU A 167 55.36 -55.98 56.11
CA GLU A 167 54.45 -55.26 55.20
C GLU A 167 54.55 -53.76 55.51
N VAL A 168 54.62 -52.93 54.46
CA VAL A 168 54.62 -51.46 54.52
C VAL A 168 53.46 -50.96 53.67
N GLN A 169 52.34 -50.70 54.32
CA GLN A 169 51.14 -50.21 53.68
C GLN A 169 51.20 -48.70 53.62
N VAL A 170 51.11 -48.12 52.43
CA VAL A 170 51.10 -46.67 52.23
C VAL A 170 49.71 -46.28 51.77
N TYR A 171 49.06 -45.41 52.53
CA TYR A 171 47.66 -45.06 52.36
C TYR A 171 47.51 -43.64 51.85
N GLY A 172 46.76 -43.48 50.76
CA GLY A 172 46.60 -42.22 50.06
C GLY A 172 45.99 -42.41 48.67
N CYS A 173 46.09 -41.37 47.82
CA CYS A 173 45.62 -41.39 46.44
C CYS A 173 46.63 -40.73 45.49
N PRO A 174 46.66 -41.09 44.19
CA PRO A 174 47.39 -40.34 43.17
C PRO A 174 47.01 -38.85 43.18
N VAL A 175 47.94 -37.95 42.82
CA VAL A 175 47.61 -36.52 42.62
C VAL A 175 46.47 -36.38 41.61
N ALA A 176 45.62 -35.37 41.80
CA ALA A 176 44.33 -35.16 41.15
C ALA A 176 43.22 -36.18 41.48
N LYS A 177 43.41 -37.14 42.40
CA LYS A 177 42.37 -38.11 42.83
C LYS A 177 42.15 -38.11 44.34
N TYR A 178 40.90 -38.40 44.75
CA TYR A 178 40.51 -38.61 46.15
C TYR A 178 39.39 -39.64 46.31
N GLY A 179 39.25 -40.17 47.53
CA GLY A 179 38.09 -40.93 47.97
C GLY A 179 38.46 -42.06 48.93
N ASN A 180 37.81 -42.08 50.10
CA ASN A 180 37.98 -43.09 51.15
C ASN A 180 37.94 -44.52 50.58
N GLY A 181 39.12 -45.13 50.43
CA GLY A 181 39.30 -46.51 49.97
C GLY A 181 39.13 -46.78 48.48
N ASN A 182 39.07 -45.77 47.61
CA ASN A 182 38.96 -46.02 46.16
C ASN A 182 39.63 -45.03 45.21
N CYS A 183 39.94 -43.79 45.64
CA CYS A 183 40.53 -42.76 44.76
C CYS A 183 39.75 -42.49 43.45
N ASN A 184 38.43 -42.74 43.42
CA ASN A 184 37.64 -42.66 42.20
C ASN A 184 37.36 -41.22 41.75
N ASN A 185 37.26 -40.28 42.69
CA ASN A 185 36.79 -38.92 42.44
C ASN A 185 37.94 -37.99 42.02
N ASP A 186 37.66 -37.02 41.15
CA ASP A 186 38.64 -36.05 40.66
C ASP A 186 38.74 -34.80 41.55
N CYS A 187 39.96 -34.32 41.75
CA CYS A 187 40.28 -33.16 42.57
C CYS A 187 39.93 -31.85 41.83
N MET A 188 38.79 -31.24 42.14
CA MET A 188 38.24 -30.13 41.35
C MET A 188 38.74 -28.75 41.82
N ASN A 189 39.46 -28.05 40.95
CA ASN A 189 39.86 -26.64 41.07
C ASN A 189 40.74 -26.29 42.29
N CYS A 190 41.32 -27.28 42.97
CA CYS A 190 42.32 -27.06 44.01
C CYS A 190 43.68 -26.65 43.39
N ILE A 191 44.53 -25.95 44.15
CA ILE A 191 45.88 -25.60 43.69
C ILE A 191 46.68 -26.85 43.32
N ASN A 192 47.38 -26.84 42.18
CA ASN A 192 48.15 -27.97 41.65
C ASN A 192 47.37 -29.32 41.59
N ASN A 193 46.04 -29.28 41.48
CA ASN A 193 45.16 -30.46 41.58
C ASN A 193 45.42 -31.32 42.83
N THR A 194 45.77 -30.67 43.95
CA THR A 194 46.09 -31.32 45.23
C THR A 194 44.99 -31.03 46.26
N CYS A 195 44.45 -32.09 46.85
CA CYS A 195 43.44 -32.06 47.90
C CYS A 195 43.68 -33.21 48.88
N ASP A 196 43.00 -33.16 50.03
CA ASP A 196 42.96 -34.28 50.98
C ASP A 196 42.50 -35.58 50.28
N ALA A 197 43.33 -36.63 50.40
CA ALA A 197 43.13 -37.91 49.71
C ALA A 197 41.83 -38.63 50.11
N THR A 198 41.27 -38.33 51.28
CA THR A 198 40.05 -38.99 51.78
C THR A 198 38.77 -38.23 51.39
N SER A 199 38.74 -36.92 51.58
CA SER A 199 37.54 -36.06 51.45
C SER A 199 37.48 -35.23 50.17
N GLY A 200 38.61 -34.99 49.49
CA GLY A 200 38.68 -34.08 48.34
C GLY A 200 38.68 -32.60 48.71
N THR A 201 38.82 -32.27 50.00
CA THR A 201 38.93 -30.89 50.48
C THR A 201 40.19 -30.23 49.90
N CYS A 202 40.03 -29.08 49.25
CA CYS A 202 41.16 -28.25 48.84
C CYS A 202 41.70 -27.46 50.05
N ASP A 203 43.01 -27.40 50.24
CA ASP A 203 43.62 -26.43 51.16
C ASP A 203 43.56 -25.02 50.58
N GLU A 204 44.01 -24.86 49.35
CA GLU A 204 43.92 -23.62 48.56
C GLU A 204 43.31 -23.91 47.18
N CYS A 205 42.68 -22.90 46.59
CA CYS A 205 42.08 -22.98 45.26
C CYS A 205 43.07 -22.56 44.16
N ALA A 206 42.85 -23.06 42.95
CA ALA A 206 43.51 -22.54 41.76
C ALA A 206 43.06 -21.09 41.46
N ALA A 207 43.88 -20.33 40.74
CA ALA A 207 43.55 -18.96 40.34
C ALA A 207 42.22 -18.92 39.55
N GLY A 208 41.39 -17.90 39.81
CA GLY A 208 40.02 -17.83 39.30
C GLY A 208 38.99 -18.61 40.13
N TYR A 209 39.36 -19.18 41.29
CA TYR A 209 38.46 -19.87 42.21
C TYR A 209 38.69 -19.46 43.68
N TYR A 210 37.64 -19.54 44.50
CA TYR A 210 37.65 -19.23 45.93
C TYR A 210 36.99 -20.34 46.76
N LYS A 211 37.41 -20.44 48.03
CA LYS A 211 37.09 -21.55 48.93
C LYS A 211 35.72 -21.37 49.58
N VAL A 212 34.80 -22.29 49.29
CA VAL A 212 33.46 -22.40 49.89
C VAL A 212 33.34 -23.76 50.57
N SER A 213 33.30 -23.77 51.90
CA SER A 213 33.09 -24.98 52.72
C SER A 213 34.04 -26.15 52.40
N GLY A 214 35.28 -25.86 52.01
CA GLY A 214 36.30 -26.86 51.64
C GLY A 214 36.40 -27.17 50.13
N THR A 215 35.44 -26.70 49.33
CA THR A 215 35.42 -26.84 47.86
C THR A 215 35.76 -25.52 47.16
N CYS A 216 36.19 -25.56 45.90
CA CYS A 216 36.60 -24.37 45.15
C CYS A 216 35.53 -23.95 44.11
N SER A 217 34.86 -22.83 44.39
CA SER A 217 33.86 -22.18 43.54
C SER A 217 34.50 -21.14 42.63
N GLN A 218 34.00 -20.96 41.40
CA GLN A 218 34.57 -20.00 40.45
C GLN A 218 34.36 -18.55 40.92
N CYS A 219 35.36 -17.69 40.71
CA CYS A 219 35.24 -16.25 40.93
C CYS A 219 34.07 -15.64 40.12
N PRO A 220 33.44 -14.54 40.60
CA PRO A 220 32.43 -13.83 39.83
C PRO A 220 32.94 -13.44 38.43
N VAL A 221 32.17 -13.79 37.39
CA VAL A 221 32.56 -13.65 35.97
C VAL A 221 32.98 -12.22 35.60
N ASN A 222 32.43 -11.22 36.30
CA ASN A 222 32.64 -9.80 36.03
C ASN A 222 33.78 -9.17 36.87
N CYS A 223 34.52 -9.94 37.68
CA CYS A 223 35.73 -9.42 38.31
C CYS A 223 36.74 -8.97 37.23
N ALA A 224 37.55 -7.95 37.52
CA ALA A 224 38.68 -7.60 36.67
C ALA A 224 39.65 -8.81 36.56
N GLU A 225 40.09 -9.13 35.35
CA GLU A 225 40.98 -10.27 35.03
C GLU A 225 40.52 -11.63 35.60
N THR A 226 39.23 -11.79 35.90
CA THR A 226 38.63 -12.92 36.64
C THR A 226 39.24 -13.22 38.02
N GLN A 227 39.97 -12.25 38.62
CA GLN A 227 40.61 -12.41 39.93
C GLN A 227 39.65 -12.10 41.08
N CYS A 228 39.69 -12.92 42.12
CA CYS A 228 38.97 -12.69 43.36
C CYS A 228 39.74 -13.22 44.58
N ASP A 229 39.41 -12.68 45.75
CA ASP A 229 39.88 -13.16 47.05
C ASP A 229 39.55 -14.66 47.22
N SER A 230 40.59 -15.48 47.39
CA SER A 230 40.49 -16.94 47.46
C SER A 230 39.77 -17.47 48.69
N THR A 231 39.41 -16.63 49.66
CA THR A 231 38.71 -16.98 50.90
C THR A 231 37.23 -16.60 50.89
N ASN A 232 36.85 -15.53 50.18
CA ASN A 232 35.49 -14.97 50.23
C ASN A 232 34.87 -14.63 48.87
N GLY A 233 35.64 -14.64 47.78
CA GLY A 233 35.15 -14.46 46.42
C GLY A 233 34.90 -13.01 46.00
N ALA A 234 35.27 -12.01 46.82
CA ALA A 234 35.23 -10.60 46.45
C ALA A 234 36.25 -10.31 45.34
N CYS A 235 35.89 -9.49 44.35
CA CYS A 235 36.78 -9.16 43.24
C CYS A 235 37.91 -8.23 43.73
N SER A 236 39.16 -8.71 43.69
CA SER A 236 40.33 -8.03 44.26
C SER A 236 40.65 -6.71 43.55
N ASP A 237 40.63 -6.75 42.22
CA ASP A 237 41.05 -5.65 41.34
C ASP A 237 39.85 -4.88 40.79
N GLY A 238 38.71 -4.97 41.47
CA GLY A 238 37.45 -4.35 41.09
C GLY A 238 36.73 -5.08 39.96
N CYS A 239 35.96 -4.32 39.17
CA CYS A 239 35.01 -4.86 38.19
C CYS A 239 35.41 -4.58 36.75
N SER A 240 35.08 -5.54 35.87
CA SER A 240 35.03 -5.32 34.44
C SER A 240 34.06 -4.17 34.08
N PRO A 241 34.33 -3.40 33.01
CA PRO A 241 33.50 -2.26 32.63
C PRO A 241 32.01 -2.63 32.49
N GLY A 242 31.15 -1.81 33.08
CA GLY A 242 29.70 -2.06 33.11
C GLY A 242 29.18 -2.76 34.38
N PHE A 243 30.04 -3.09 35.35
CA PHE A 243 29.65 -3.75 36.60
C PHE A 243 30.12 -3.04 37.87
N LEU A 244 29.41 -3.26 38.99
CA LEU A 244 29.60 -2.62 40.29
C LEU A 244 29.39 -3.59 41.47
N GLY A 245 29.87 -3.17 42.65
CA GLY A 245 29.74 -3.88 43.92
C GLY A 245 30.86 -4.91 44.17
N LEU A 246 30.99 -5.37 45.43
CA LEU A 246 32.11 -6.21 45.90
C LEU A 246 32.28 -7.54 45.13
N PHE A 247 31.21 -8.05 44.53
CA PHE A 247 31.18 -9.27 43.72
C PHE A 247 30.87 -9.00 42.23
N CYS A 248 30.92 -7.73 41.81
CA CYS A 248 30.65 -7.27 40.44
C CYS A 248 29.34 -7.79 39.81
N ARG A 249 28.29 -7.92 40.64
CA ARG A 249 26.96 -8.41 40.24
C ARG A 249 26.01 -7.30 39.80
N CYS A 250 26.19 -6.07 40.29
CA CYS A 250 25.33 -4.96 39.88
C CYS A 250 25.72 -4.45 38.49
N PRO A 251 24.75 -4.03 37.67
CA PRO A 251 25.03 -3.19 36.50
C PRO A 251 25.62 -1.84 36.92
N ALA A 252 26.40 -1.23 36.04
CA ALA A 252 26.78 0.17 36.15
C ALA A 252 25.52 1.06 36.22
N ASN A 253 25.60 2.14 36.99
CA ASN A 253 24.49 3.05 37.29
C ASN A 253 23.32 2.45 38.09
N CYS A 254 23.47 1.24 38.65
CA CYS A 254 22.63 0.85 39.78
C CYS A 254 22.94 1.71 41.00
N ARG A 255 21.91 2.13 41.74
CA ARG A 255 22.06 3.03 42.89
C ARG A 255 22.46 2.31 44.17
N ASP A 256 22.04 1.06 44.31
CA ASP A 256 22.48 0.13 45.35
C ASP A 256 23.56 -0.81 44.79
N THR A 257 24.57 -1.16 45.58
CA THR A 257 25.57 -2.18 45.25
C THR A 257 25.13 -3.59 45.66
N SER A 258 23.93 -3.74 46.21
CA SER A 258 23.36 -4.97 46.76
C SER A 258 22.47 -5.69 45.74
N CYS A 259 23.05 -6.22 44.65
CA CYS A 259 22.30 -6.94 43.61
C CYS A 259 22.43 -8.48 43.77
N PRO A 260 21.64 -9.15 44.64
CA PRO A 260 21.78 -10.59 44.90
C PRO A 260 21.47 -11.45 43.67
N THR A 261 20.55 -10.98 42.81
CA THR A 261 20.10 -11.62 41.56
C THR A 261 20.85 -11.12 40.31
N SER A 262 21.89 -10.29 40.47
CA SER A 262 22.57 -9.57 39.39
C SER A 262 21.65 -8.64 38.56
N GLN A 263 20.55 -8.18 39.15
CA GLN A 263 19.61 -7.20 38.57
C GLN A 263 19.49 -6.00 39.51
N CYS A 264 19.31 -4.80 38.94
CA CYS A 264 19.04 -3.59 39.70
C CYS A 264 17.54 -3.32 39.86
N THR A 265 17.16 -2.61 40.93
CA THR A 265 15.76 -2.21 41.23
C THR A 265 15.55 -0.69 41.33
N ASP A 266 16.57 0.11 41.65
CA ASP A 266 16.58 1.57 41.48
C ASP A 266 17.89 1.99 40.79
N CYS A 267 17.78 2.46 39.56
CA CYS A 267 18.89 3.01 38.79
C CYS A 267 19.10 4.49 39.10
N ASN A 268 20.32 4.99 38.90
CA ASN A 268 20.58 6.43 38.88
C ASN A 268 19.72 7.13 37.82
N ASP A 269 19.42 8.40 38.05
CA ASP A 269 18.55 9.16 37.16
C ASP A 269 19.20 9.31 35.76
N GLY A 270 18.40 9.15 34.71
CA GLY A 270 18.88 8.98 33.33
C GLY A 270 19.13 7.53 32.89
N TYR A 271 18.79 6.54 33.73
CA TYR A 271 18.89 5.10 33.42
C TYR A 271 17.63 4.33 33.86
N TYR A 272 17.34 3.21 33.19
CA TYR A 272 16.13 2.40 33.42
C TYR A 272 16.37 0.88 33.31
N GLY A 273 15.41 0.11 33.83
CA GLY A 273 15.33 -1.34 33.70
C GLY A 273 16.33 -2.11 34.57
N PRO A 274 16.24 -3.45 34.62
CA PRO A 274 17.05 -4.28 35.53
C PRO A 274 18.56 -4.27 35.22
N ALA A 275 18.96 -3.74 34.06
CA ALA A 275 20.34 -3.57 33.62
C ALA A 275 20.84 -2.12 33.69
N CYS A 276 20.02 -1.16 34.15
CA CYS A 276 20.29 0.28 34.11
C CYS A 276 20.82 0.76 32.76
N THR A 277 20.05 0.51 31.70
CA THR A 277 20.31 1.03 30.36
C THR A 277 20.05 2.55 30.30
N PRO A 278 20.86 3.35 29.57
CA PRO A 278 20.63 4.79 29.43
C PRO A 278 19.23 5.09 28.88
N CYS A 279 18.58 6.13 29.40
CA CYS A 279 17.35 6.66 28.80
C CYS A 279 17.59 7.10 27.34
N PRO A 280 16.59 6.99 26.44
CA PRO A 280 16.70 7.47 25.08
C PRO A 280 17.13 8.95 24.98
N VAL A 281 18.06 9.25 24.07
CA VAL A 281 18.61 10.61 23.88
C VAL A 281 17.53 11.64 23.47
N GLY A 282 16.44 11.17 22.85
CA GLY A 282 15.28 12.01 22.53
C GLY A 282 14.38 12.37 23.72
N CYS A 283 14.56 11.76 24.90
CA CYS A 283 13.78 12.13 26.09
C CYS A 283 14.16 13.55 26.58
N SER A 284 13.15 14.31 27.02
CA SER A 284 13.35 15.63 27.61
C SER A 284 14.22 15.55 28.88
N SER A 285 15.25 16.39 28.95
CA SER A 285 16.29 16.39 29.99
C SER A 285 17.01 15.04 30.20
N GLY A 286 16.93 14.11 29.22
CA GLY A 286 17.43 12.74 29.36
C GLY A 286 16.63 11.88 30.34
N THR A 287 15.40 12.25 30.69
CA THR A 287 14.60 11.59 31.73
C THR A 287 13.54 10.65 31.16
N CYS A 288 13.51 9.41 31.67
CA CYS A 288 12.55 8.38 31.30
C CYS A 288 12.02 7.64 32.54
N ASP A 289 10.93 6.89 32.39
CA ASP A 289 10.42 6.00 33.44
C ASP A 289 11.46 4.91 33.77
N LYS A 290 11.76 4.74 35.06
CA LYS A 290 12.83 3.84 35.54
C LYS A 290 12.56 2.35 35.29
N THR A 291 11.32 1.95 34.99
CA THR A 291 10.98 0.54 34.76
C THR A 291 10.92 0.17 33.28
N SER A 292 10.30 1.02 32.47
CA SER A 292 9.96 0.79 31.06
C SER A 292 10.88 1.49 30.07
N GLY A 293 11.57 2.56 30.51
CA GLY A 293 12.37 3.41 29.63
C GLY A 293 11.57 4.40 28.80
N HIS A 294 10.25 4.49 28.99
CA HIS A 294 9.42 5.43 28.24
C HIS A 294 9.69 6.88 28.64
N CYS A 295 9.80 7.76 27.65
CA CYS A 295 9.95 9.20 27.89
C CYS A 295 8.60 9.82 28.24
N ASN A 296 8.52 10.63 29.31
CA ASN A 296 7.30 11.40 29.62
C ASN A 296 7.06 12.53 28.59
N LEU A 297 8.15 13.13 28.11
CA LEU A 297 8.21 14.24 27.16
C LEU A 297 9.38 14.01 26.21
N CYS A 298 9.24 14.41 24.95
CA CYS A 298 10.32 14.40 23.96
C CYS A 298 11.02 15.76 23.88
N ASN A 299 12.26 15.75 23.41
CA ASN A 299 12.92 16.92 22.86
C ASN A 299 12.22 17.34 21.54
N VAL A 300 12.28 18.64 21.20
CA VAL A 300 11.70 19.16 19.95
C VAL A 300 12.31 18.42 18.75
N GLY A 301 11.47 18.07 17.76
CA GLY A 301 11.86 17.25 16.63
C GLY A 301 11.74 15.73 16.84
N PHE A 302 11.29 15.24 18.00
CA PHE A 302 11.14 13.80 18.29
C PHE A 302 9.75 13.41 18.81
N TYR A 303 9.32 12.18 18.49
CA TYR A 303 8.10 11.55 18.99
C TYR A 303 8.26 10.02 19.19
N GLY A 304 7.19 9.39 19.68
CA GLY A 304 7.11 8.00 20.09
C GLY A 304 7.34 7.86 21.59
N SER A 305 6.89 6.75 22.18
CA SER A 305 7.03 6.49 23.63
C SER A 305 8.49 6.37 24.11
N PHE A 306 9.45 6.26 23.19
CA PHE A 306 10.90 6.32 23.44
C PHE A 306 11.59 7.53 22.78
N CYS A 307 10.82 8.49 22.23
CA CYS A 307 11.30 9.68 21.51
C CYS A 307 12.40 9.37 20.47
N ASN A 308 12.26 8.26 19.76
CA ASN A 308 13.26 7.71 18.85
C ASN A 308 12.89 7.88 17.36
N GLN A 309 11.71 8.43 17.07
CA GLN A 309 11.27 8.79 15.72
C GLN A 309 11.34 10.32 15.57
N SER A 310 11.88 10.81 14.45
CA SER A 310 11.94 12.25 14.18
C SER A 310 10.62 12.76 13.62
N CYS A 311 10.17 13.93 14.07
CA CYS A 311 9.01 14.61 13.47
C CYS A 311 9.21 14.81 11.94
N PRO A 312 8.14 14.79 11.12
CA PRO A 312 8.21 15.13 9.71
C PRO A 312 8.97 16.44 9.43
N ALA A 313 9.76 16.45 8.36
CA ALA A 313 10.76 17.50 8.08
C ALA A 313 10.19 18.92 7.93
N TYR A 314 8.89 19.04 7.66
CA TYR A 314 8.18 20.30 7.43
C TYR A 314 7.09 20.58 8.49
N CYS A 315 7.08 19.84 9.60
CA CYS A 315 6.38 20.28 10.82
C CYS A 315 6.94 21.62 11.26
N LYS A 316 6.06 22.59 11.53
CA LYS A 316 6.45 23.95 11.89
C LYS A 316 7.25 23.99 13.18
N ASN A 317 8.41 24.66 13.17
CA ASN A 317 9.40 24.62 14.27
C ASN A 317 9.81 23.18 14.71
N SER A 318 9.64 22.16 13.85
CA SER A 318 9.81 20.74 14.19
C SER A 318 8.94 20.24 15.36
N VAL A 319 7.74 20.83 15.55
CA VAL A 319 6.80 20.43 16.61
C VAL A 319 5.77 19.43 16.06
N CYS A 320 5.74 18.23 16.65
CA CYS A 320 4.73 17.20 16.40
C CYS A 320 4.22 16.57 17.69
N ASN A 321 3.07 15.88 17.61
CA ASN A 321 2.45 15.18 18.72
C ASN A 321 3.35 14.02 19.21
N LYS A 322 3.60 13.94 20.52
CA LYS A 322 4.54 12.97 21.11
C LYS A 322 4.19 11.50 20.86
N ASP A 323 2.90 11.19 20.62
CA ASP A 323 2.41 9.81 20.49
C ASP A 323 2.09 9.44 19.02
N SER A 324 1.51 10.37 18.25
CA SER A 324 1.12 10.12 16.85
C SER A 324 2.10 10.63 15.78
N GLY A 325 3.08 11.46 16.15
CA GLY A 325 4.03 12.06 15.21
C GLY A 325 3.44 13.12 14.27
N GLN A 326 2.16 13.45 14.43
CA GLN A 326 1.45 14.41 13.58
C GLN A 326 1.87 15.85 13.90
N CYS A 327 2.12 16.67 12.88
CA CYS A 327 2.51 18.07 13.03
C CYS A 327 1.36 18.92 13.60
N THR A 328 1.67 19.98 14.36
CA THR A 328 0.65 20.91 14.90
C THR A 328 0.28 22.04 13.93
N ASP A 329 1.22 22.43 13.07
CA ASP A 329 1.06 23.30 11.89
C ASP A 329 2.20 22.90 10.93
N CYS A 330 2.07 23.24 9.65
CA CYS A 330 3.09 23.01 8.64
C CYS A 330 3.84 24.30 8.30
N GLU A 331 5.08 24.18 7.84
CA GLU A 331 5.71 25.27 7.09
C GLU A 331 4.92 25.54 5.79
N ASP A 332 5.02 26.76 5.25
CA ASP A 332 4.20 27.16 4.11
C ASP A 332 4.65 26.44 2.82
N GLY A 333 3.69 25.98 2.02
CA GLY A 333 3.93 25.05 0.90
C GLY A 333 3.73 23.56 1.25
N TYR A 334 3.28 23.25 2.47
CA TYR A 334 3.01 21.89 2.94
C TYR A 334 1.63 21.78 3.65
N PHE A 335 1.03 20.60 3.63
CA PHE A 335 -0.32 20.35 4.16
C PHE A 335 -0.49 18.97 4.81
N GLY A 336 -1.63 18.79 5.49
CA GLY A 336 -2.02 17.52 6.10
C GLY A 336 -1.31 17.22 7.42
N PRO A 337 -1.65 16.11 8.09
CA PRO A 337 -1.16 15.80 9.43
C PRO A 337 0.35 15.49 9.50
N PHE A 338 1.02 15.28 8.37
CA PHE A 338 2.46 15.00 8.29
C PHE A 338 3.23 16.00 7.42
N CYS A 339 2.59 17.07 6.96
CA CYS A 339 3.19 18.12 6.12
C CYS A 339 3.77 17.56 4.80
N ASP A 340 2.89 16.93 4.02
CA ASP A 340 3.14 16.56 2.63
C ASP A 340 3.21 17.82 1.75
N ALA A 341 4.00 17.81 0.68
CA ALA A 341 4.22 18.99 -0.17
C ALA A 341 2.99 19.32 -1.02
N CYS A 342 2.63 20.61 -1.12
CA CYS A 342 1.64 21.08 -2.09
C CYS A 342 2.07 20.71 -3.52
N THR A 343 1.11 20.31 -4.36
CA THR A 343 1.37 19.93 -5.76
C THR A 343 2.03 21.08 -6.54
N THR A 344 2.98 20.76 -7.41
CA THR A 344 3.63 21.77 -8.28
C THR A 344 2.67 22.45 -9.27
N GLY A 345 1.47 21.90 -9.49
CA GLY A 345 0.39 22.53 -10.25
C GLY A 345 -0.41 23.58 -9.47
N CYS A 346 -0.25 23.71 -8.14
CA CYS A 346 -0.82 24.83 -7.38
C CYS A 346 -0.14 26.14 -7.79
N MET A 347 -0.91 27.20 -8.05
CA MET A 347 -0.35 28.54 -8.25
C MET A 347 0.43 28.98 -7.00
N ASP A 348 1.64 29.50 -7.22
CA ASP A 348 2.59 29.95 -6.18
C ASP A 348 2.94 28.88 -5.12
N LEU A 349 2.70 27.59 -5.40
CA LEU A 349 2.78 26.46 -4.45
C LEU A 349 1.88 26.59 -3.22
N VAL A 350 0.82 27.41 -3.28
CA VAL A 350 -0.10 27.64 -2.16
C VAL A 350 -1.28 26.67 -2.20
N CYS A 351 -1.40 25.84 -1.15
CA CYS A 351 -2.55 24.96 -0.91
C CYS A 351 -3.10 25.06 0.51
N GLU A 352 -4.34 24.64 0.73
CA GLU A 352 -5.00 24.62 2.03
C GLU A 352 -4.32 23.61 2.97
N LYS A 353 -3.81 24.09 4.12
CA LYS A 353 -2.99 23.32 5.08
C LYS A 353 -3.61 22.03 5.62
N ILE A 354 -4.92 21.80 5.48
CA ILE A 354 -5.59 20.58 5.94
C ILE A 354 -5.83 19.59 4.79
N SER A 355 -6.24 20.09 3.61
CA SER A 355 -6.78 19.26 2.51
C SER A 355 -5.84 19.10 1.32
N GLY A 356 -4.85 19.98 1.16
CA GLY A 356 -4.02 20.05 -0.05
C GLY A 356 -4.69 20.73 -1.24
N ASN A 357 -5.92 21.25 -1.08
CA ASN A 357 -6.62 21.93 -2.17
C ASN A 357 -5.94 23.25 -2.52
N CYS A 358 -5.54 23.44 -3.79
CA CYS A 358 -5.06 24.71 -4.29
C CYS A 358 -6.24 25.66 -4.53
N SER A 359 -6.08 26.96 -4.27
CA SER A 359 -7.11 27.95 -4.65
C SER A 359 -7.26 28.04 -6.17
N LYS A 360 -6.14 28.08 -6.90
CA LYS A 360 -6.06 28.14 -8.36
C LYS A 360 -4.90 27.25 -8.85
N CYS A 361 -5.06 26.61 -10.01
CA CYS A 361 -3.98 25.90 -10.70
C CYS A 361 -3.13 26.82 -11.58
N ILE A 362 -1.92 26.36 -11.89
CA ILE A 362 -1.13 26.83 -13.03
C ILE A 362 -1.80 26.34 -14.33
N ASP A 363 -1.74 27.14 -15.40
CA ASP A 363 -2.29 26.79 -16.70
C ASP A 363 -1.71 25.44 -17.19
N GLY A 364 -2.59 24.54 -17.63
CA GLY A 364 -2.23 23.14 -17.93
C GLY A 364 -2.58 22.12 -16.83
N TYR A 365 -3.03 22.57 -15.65
CA TYR A 365 -3.44 21.69 -14.53
C TYR A 365 -4.89 21.92 -14.07
N HIS A 366 -5.52 20.86 -13.56
CA HIS A 366 -6.88 20.85 -13.01
C HIS A 366 -7.03 19.87 -11.84
N GLY A 367 -8.24 19.82 -11.26
CA GLY A 367 -8.53 19.13 -10.00
C GLY A 367 -8.46 20.07 -8.80
N SER A 368 -8.95 19.64 -7.64
CA SER A 368 -8.90 20.47 -6.43
C SER A 368 -7.47 20.65 -5.90
N THR A 369 -6.63 19.63 -6.10
CA THR A 369 -5.19 19.52 -5.77
C THR A 369 -4.26 19.89 -6.94
N CYS A 370 -4.79 20.26 -8.11
CA CYS A 370 -4.03 20.59 -9.33
C CYS A 370 -2.99 19.51 -9.74
N ASP A 371 -3.33 18.24 -9.57
CA ASP A 371 -2.49 17.07 -9.88
C ASP A 371 -2.73 16.48 -11.28
N GLN A 372 -3.90 16.73 -11.85
CA GLN A 372 -4.29 16.26 -13.18
C GLN A 372 -3.90 17.29 -14.25
N THR A 373 -3.32 16.82 -15.35
CA THR A 373 -3.00 17.68 -16.50
C THR A 373 -4.20 17.82 -17.43
N CYS A 374 -4.45 19.04 -17.93
CA CYS A 374 -5.41 19.30 -19.00
C CYS A 374 -5.10 18.46 -20.26
N SER A 375 -6.13 18.14 -21.05
CA SER A 375 -5.95 17.45 -22.34
C SER A 375 -5.08 18.27 -23.29
N THR A 376 -4.15 17.61 -23.98
CA THR A 376 -3.34 18.23 -25.06
C THR A 376 -4.17 18.66 -26.28
N ASN A 377 -5.44 18.26 -26.31
CA ASN A 377 -6.41 18.67 -27.34
C ASN A 377 -7.08 20.03 -26.99
N CYS A 378 -6.92 20.53 -25.77
CA CYS A 378 -7.30 21.90 -25.39
C CYS A 378 -6.34 22.92 -26.04
N ASN A 379 -6.84 24.05 -26.52
CA ASN A 379 -5.98 25.12 -27.03
C ASN A 379 -5.06 25.64 -25.91
N ASN A 380 -3.76 25.76 -26.19
CA ASN A 380 -2.70 26.06 -25.21
C ASN A 380 -2.72 25.19 -23.93
N ASN A 381 -3.28 23.97 -23.98
CA ASN A 381 -3.55 23.11 -22.82
C ASN A 381 -4.46 23.76 -21.75
N LEU A 382 -5.30 24.74 -22.09
CA LEU A 382 -6.12 25.46 -21.10
C LEU A 382 -7.46 24.76 -20.84
N CYS A 383 -7.72 24.40 -19.58
CA CYS A 383 -8.95 23.76 -19.13
C CYS A 383 -9.48 24.31 -17.80
N ILE A 384 -10.75 24.04 -17.50
CA ILE A 384 -11.45 24.50 -16.30
C ILE A 384 -11.03 23.65 -15.10
N LYS A 385 -10.56 24.32 -14.03
CA LYS A 385 -10.05 23.71 -12.80
C LYS A 385 -10.91 22.54 -12.28
N ASP A 386 -12.21 22.76 -12.12
CA ASP A 386 -13.05 21.88 -11.30
C ASP A 386 -13.55 20.62 -12.05
N ASN A 387 -13.39 20.55 -13.38
CA ASN A 387 -13.86 19.43 -14.20
C ASN A 387 -12.95 19.01 -15.36
N GLY A 388 -11.82 19.70 -15.59
CA GLY A 388 -10.86 19.39 -16.65
C GLY A 388 -11.33 19.71 -18.08
N PHE A 389 -12.49 20.36 -18.26
CA PHE A 389 -13.02 20.63 -19.60
C PHE A 389 -12.26 21.77 -20.29
N CYS A 390 -11.88 21.58 -21.54
CA CYS A 390 -11.13 22.56 -22.33
C CYS A 390 -11.93 23.86 -22.52
N THR A 391 -11.29 25.01 -22.31
CA THR A 391 -11.94 26.31 -22.55
C THR A 391 -12.13 26.61 -24.04
N GLU A 392 -11.28 26.02 -24.89
CA GLU A 392 -11.31 26.05 -26.35
C GLU A 392 -10.58 24.81 -26.87
N CYS A 393 -10.94 24.28 -28.05
CA CYS A 393 -10.24 23.17 -28.69
C CYS A 393 -9.17 23.62 -29.69
N VAL A 394 -8.15 22.79 -29.91
CA VAL A 394 -7.29 22.90 -31.09
C VAL A 394 -8.15 22.77 -32.36
N PRO A 395 -7.96 23.59 -33.42
CA PRO A 395 -8.78 23.56 -34.62
C PRO A 395 -8.85 22.18 -35.28
N GLY A 396 -10.07 21.76 -35.63
CA GLY A 396 -10.38 20.40 -36.09
C GLY A 396 -10.90 19.46 -35.02
N LEU A 397 -10.99 19.89 -33.75
CA LEU A 397 -11.48 19.10 -32.63
C LEU A 397 -12.68 19.76 -31.91
N TYR A 398 -13.52 18.94 -31.26
CA TYR A 398 -14.68 19.35 -30.48
C TYR A 398 -14.97 18.38 -29.31
N GLY A 399 -15.93 18.76 -28.46
CA GLY A 399 -16.28 18.08 -27.20
C GLY A 399 -15.78 18.85 -25.97
N SER A 400 -16.17 18.41 -24.78
CA SER A 400 -15.71 18.99 -23.50
C SER A 400 -14.23 18.76 -23.24
N THR A 401 -13.67 17.64 -23.72
CA THR A 401 -12.25 17.26 -23.63
C THR A 401 -11.49 17.39 -24.96
N CYS A 402 -12.18 17.85 -26.01
CA CYS A 402 -11.66 18.01 -27.37
C CYS A 402 -11.20 16.71 -28.07
N ASP A 403 -11.75 15.55 -27.71
CA ASP A 403 -11.34 14.25 -28.28
C ASP A 403 -12.13 13.82 -29.53
N GLN A 404 -13.12 14.62 -29.99
CA GLN A 404 -13.92 14.30 -31.17
C GLN A 404 -13.47 15.15 -32.36
N THR A 405 -13.28 14.54 -33.53
CA THR A 405 -12.81 15.23 -34.75
C THR A 405 -13.95 15.89 -35.51
N CYS A 406 -13.79 17.16 -35.89
CA CYS A 406 -14.66 17.82 -36.86
C CYS A 406 -14.73 17.03 -38.18
N SER A 407 -15.85 17.13 -38.88
CA SER A 407 -16.01 16.56 -40.22
C SER A 407 -14.99 17.14 -41.20
N ASP A 408 -14.34 16.29 -42.00
CA ASP A 408 -13.41 16.70 -43.07
C ASP A 408 -14.05 17.66 -44.08
N ASN A 409 -15.39 17.72 -44.16
CA ASN A 409 -16.11 18.63 -45.04
C ASN A 409 -16.46 19.98 -44.39
N CYS A 410 -16.16 20.20 -43.11
CA CYS A 410 -16.18 21.54 -42.53
C CYS A 410 -15.14 22.43 -43.25
N LYS A 411 -15.52 23.67 -43.60
CA LYS A 411 -14.56 24.62 -44.17
C LYS A 411 -13.49 24.95 -43.12
N ASP A 412 -12.23 24.98 -43.56
CA ASP A 412 -11.06 25.32 -42.74
C ASP A 412 -10.93 24.44 -41.45
N ASN A 413 -11.59 23.27 -41.45
CA ASN A 413 -11.76 22.35 -40.33
C ASN A 413 -12.44 22.96 -39.08
N LEU A 414 -13.24 24.03 -39.25
CA LEU A 414 -13.87 24.77 -38.15
C LEU A 414 -15.30 24.27 -37.83
N CYS A 415 -15.43 23.52 -36.73
CA CYS A 415 -16.71 23.14 -36.13
C CYS A 415 -16.89 23.69 -34.70
N ILE A 416 -18.14 23.72 -34.23
CA ILE A 416 -18.53 24.29 -32.92
C ILE A 416 -18.19 23.29 -31.81
N GLN A 417 -17.35 23.71 -30.85
CA GLN A 417 -16.86 22.87 -29.75
C GLN A 417 -17.95 22.06 -29.03
N GLY A 418 -19.11 22.65 -28.74
CA GLY A 418 -20.16 21.99 -27.96
C GLY A 418 -20.94 20.88 -28.67
N ASN A 419 -20.87 20.77 -30.00
CA ASN A 419 -21.75 19.86 -30.76
C ASN A 419 -21.21 19.37 -32.13
N GLY A 420 -20.00 19.75 -32.54
CA GLY A 420 -19.37 19.28 -33.77
C GLY A 420 -19.98 19.84 -35.07
N LEU A 421 -20.92 20.79 -34.99
CA LEU A 421 -21.53 21.38 -36.18
C LEU A 421 -20.53 22.28 -36.91
N CYS A 422 -20.37 22.07 -38.22
CA CYS A 422 -19.50 22.89 -39.05
C CYS A 422 -20.03 24.34 -39.13
N THR A 423 -19.14 25.33 -39.00
CA THR A 423 -19.52 26.74 -39.16
C THR A 423 -19.90 27.08 -40.61
N ARG A 424 -19.25 26.42 -41.58
CA ARG A 424 -19.54 26.42 -43.02
C ARG A 424 -19.08 25.09 -43.62
N CYS A 425 -19.59 24.72 -44.79
CA CYS A 425 -19.10 23.56 -45.54
C CYS A 425 -18.04 23.95 -46.59
N LYS A 426 -17.27 22.96 -47.01
CA LYS A 426 -16.55 22.98 -48.30
C LYS A 426 -17.58 22.96 -49.45
N GLN A 427 -17.24 23.53 -50.61
CA GLN A 427 -18.16 23.60 -51.75
C GLN A 427 -18.62 22.20 -52.19
N GLY A 428 -19.89 22.07 -52.56
CA GLY A 428 -20.50 20.78 -52.90
C GLY A 428 -21.05 19.99 -51.72
N PHE A 429 -20.98 20.51 -50.49
CA PHE A 429 -21.51 19.87 -49.28
C PHE A 429 -22.48 20.76 -48.49
N HIS A 430 -23.39 20.13 -47.75
CA HIS A 430 -24.38 20.77 -46.89
C HIS A 430 -24.76 19.91 -45.65
N GLY A 431 -25.58 20.50 -44.79
CA GLY A 431 -26.05 19.91 -43.53
C GLY A 431 -25.12 20.25 -42.36
N GLY A 432 -25.60 20.05 -41.13
CA GLY A 432 -24.91 20.50 -39.92
C GLY A 432 -23.48 19.99 -39.74
N THR A 433 -23.18 18.80 -40.27
CA THR A 433 -21.84 18.17 -40.26
C THR A 433 -21.20 18.13 -41.66
N CYS A 434 -21.79 18.78 -42.67
CA CYS A 434 -21.33 18.79 -44.07
C CYS A 434 -21.15 17.39 -44.69
N GLN A 435 -21.87 16.39 -44.19
CA GLN A 435 -21.80 14.99 -44.65
C GLN A 435 -22.66 14.71 -45.89
N HIS A 436 -23.56 15.62 -46.28
CA HIS A 436 -24.42 15.45 -47.45
C HIS A 436 -23.84 16.23 -48.63
N MET A 437 -23.80 15.61 -49.82
CA MET A 437 -23.42 16.28 -51.05
C MET A 437 -24.60 17.09 -51.61
N CYS A 438 -24.33 18.28 -52.15
CA CYS A 438 -25.34 19.04 -52.88
C CYS A 438 -25.89 18.24 -54.07
N PRO A 439 -27.20 18.34 -54.39
CA PRO A 439 -27.78 17.69 -55.55
C PRO A 439 -27.06 18.03 -56.86
N ILE A 440 -26.83 17.03 -57.71
CA ILE A 440 -26.23 17.21 -59.05
C ILE A 440 -27.11 18.01 -60.03
N THR A 441 -28.37 18.26 -59.64
CA THR A 441 -29.31 19.12 -60.34
C THR A 441 -29.21 20.59 -59.92
N CYS A 442 -28.40 20.91 -58.90
CA CYS A 442 -27.98 22.28 -58.60
C CYS A 442 -26.89 22.70 -59.60
N LYS A 443 -26.94 23.96 -60.04
CA LYS A 443 -25.88 24.56 -60.85
C LYS A 443 -24.55 24.52 -60.09
N ASP A 444 -23.49 24.06 -60.77
CA ASP A 444 -22.13 23.93 -60.23
C ASP A 444 -22.06 23.20 -58.87
N ASN A 445 -22.98 22.26 -58.62
CA ASN A 445 -23.21 21.58 -57.33
C ASN A 445 -23.32 22.55 -56.13
N THR A 446 -23.86 23.76 -56.35
CA THR A 446 -23.92 24.82 -55.34
C THR A 446 -25.30 24.88 -54.69
N CYS A 447 -25.35 24.62 -53.38
CA CYS A 447 -26.58 24.58 -52.61
C CYS A 447 -26.42 25.22 -51.22
N ASN A 448 -27.56 25.59 -50.63
CA ASN A 448 -27.64 26.18 -49.31
C ASN A 448 -27.00 25.25 -48.27
N GLN A 449 -26.06 25.82 -47.52
CA GLN A 449 -25.16 25.10 -46.62
C GLN A 449 -25.86 24.34 -45.49
N LEU A 450 -27.08 24.74 -45.10
CA LEU A 450 -27.87 24.03 -44.09
C LEU A 450 -28.95 23.14 -44.74
N SER A 451 -29.78 23.70 -45.63
CA SER A 451 -30.97 23.01 -46.14
C SER A 451 -30.73 22.09 -47.34
N GLY A 452 -29.58 22.19 -48.02
CA GLY A 452 -29.29 21.45 -49.25
C GLY A 452 -30.03 21.94 -50.49
N GLN A 453 -30.85 22.98 -50.36
CA GLN A 453 -31.63 23.54 -51.47
C GLN A 453 -30.73 24.29 -52.46
N CYS A 454 -30.86 24.00 -53.76
CA CYS A 454 -30.11 24.70 -54.80
C CYS A 454 -30.38 26.22 -54.80
N GLU A 455 -29.36 27.02 -55.06
CA GLU A 455 -29.52 28.47 -55.27
C GLU A 455 -29.95 28.79 -56.71
N GLU A 456 -29.44 28.03 -57.68
CA GLU A 456 -29.89 28.00 -59.07
C GLU A 456 -29.92 26.55 -59.59
N CYS A 457 -30.83 26.23 -60.50
CA CYS A 457 -30.90 24.90 -61.14
C CYS A 457 -29.90 24.74 -62.28
N ALA A 458 -29.40 23.51 -62.45
CA ALA A 458 -28.63 23.11 -63.63
C ALA A 458 -29.51 23.15 -64.89
N VAL A 459 -28.88 23.31 -66.07
CA VAL A 459 -29.60 23.46 -67.35
C VAL A 459 -30.46 22.23 -67.63
N GLY A 460 -31.76 22.46 -67.82
CA GLY A 460 -32.76 21.40 -68.00
C GLY A 460 -33.51 20.98 -66.74
N TYR A 461 -33.27 21.61 -65.58
CA TYR A 461 -33.99 21.35 -64.33
C TYR A 461 -34.74 22.58 -63.78
N HIS A 462 -35.82 22.36 -63.04
CA HIS A 462 -36.61 23.39 -62.35
C HIS A 462 -37.34 22.86 -61.10
N GLY A 463 -38.14 23.74 -60.50
CA GLY A 463 -38.84 23.52 -59.24
C GLY A 463 -37.97 23.96 -58.07
N ILE A 464 -38.57 24.18 -56.90
CA ILE A 464 -37.90 24.73 -55.70
C ILE A 464 -36.73 23.88 -55.15
N LYS A 465 -36.52 22.67 -55.69
CA LYS A 465 -35.41 21.75 -55.38
C LYS A 465 -34.58 21.36 -56.59
N CYS A 466 -34.94 21.81 -57.80
CA CYS A 466 -34.37 21.35 -59.06
C CYS A 466 -34.59 19.84 -59.35
N ASP A 467 -35.64 19.24 -58.80
CA ASP A 467 -35.99 17.82 -58.99
C ASP A 467 -36.77 17.55 -60.30
N GLU A 468 -37.33 18.59 -60.94
CA GLU A 468 -38.21 18.47 -62.12
C GLU A 468 -37.45 18.79 -63.41
N ASN A 469 -37.72 18.07 -64.51
CA ASN A 469 -37.08 18.32 -65.81
C ASN A 469 -37.85 19.38 -66.61
N CYS A 470 -37.14 20.33 -67.23
CA CYS A 470 -37.72 21.30 -68.17
C CYS A 470 -38.48 20.58 -69.31
N PRO A 471 -39.64 21.12 -69.76
CA PRO A 471 -40.38 20.58 -70.90
C PRO A 471 -39.50 20.36 -72.14
N SER A 472 -39.65 19.20 -72.79
CA SER A 472 -38.75 18.71 -73.85
C SER A 472 -38.54 19.67 -75.02
N ASN A 473 -39.53 20.52 -75.30
CA ASN A 473 -39.53 21.47 -76.42
C ASN A 473 -39.09 22.90 -76.02
N CYS A 474 -38.66 23.12 -74.77
CA CYS A 474 -37.97 24.35 -74.41
C CYS A 474 -36.68 24.49 -75.22
N LYS A 475 -36.46 25.65 -75.83
CA LYS A 475 -35.26 25.92 -76.63
C LYS A 475 -34.00 25.72 -75.78
N ASP A 476 -33.07 24.91 -76.28
CA ASP A 476 -31.79 24.57 -75.64
C ASP A 476 -31.96 24.07 -74.18
N LYS A 477 -33.13 23.51 -73.84
CA LYS A 477 -33.59 23.11 -72.49
C LYS A 477 -33.70 24.26 -71.46
N PHE A 478 -33.72 25.53 -71.87
CA PHE A 478 -33.88 26.65 -70.95
C PHE A 478 -35.34 26.88 -70.55
N CYS A 479 -35.65 26.61 -69.27
CA CYS A 479 -36.91 26.97 -68.64
C CYS A 479 -36.69 27.77 -67.34
N ASN A 480 -37.76 28.42 -66.87
CA ASN A 480 -37.75 29.17 -65.63
C ASN A 480 -37.59 28.22 -64.44
N GLN A 481 -36.54 28.44 -63.64
CA GLN A 481 -36.15 27.57 -62.53
C GLN A 481 -37.21 27.36 -61.44
N ILE A 482 -38.23 28.24 -61.32
CA ILE A 482 -39.29 28.08 -60.32
C ILE A 482 -40.49 27.31 -60.88
N ASN A 483 -40.95 27.66 -62.10
CA ASN A 483 -42.26 27.24 -62.62
C ASN A 483 -42.24 26.48 -63.96
N GLY A 484 -41.07 26.09 -64.45
CA GLY A 484 -40.92 25.27 -65.66
C GLY A 484 -41.29 25.98 -66.98
N ARG A 485 -41.68 27.26 -66.96
CA ARG A 485 -42.02 28.03 -68.16
C ARG A 485 -40.80 28.16 -69.07
N CYS A 486 -40.85 27.64 -70.29
CA CYS A 486 -39.76 27.75 -71.26
C CYS A 486 -39.43 29.21 -71.57
N ILE A 487 -38.15 29.57 -71.60
CA ILE A 487 -37.69 30.93 -71.93
C ILE A 487 -37.85 31.23 -73.44
N GLY A 488 -37.83 30.17 -74.26
CA GLY A 488 -38.26 30.16 -75.65
C GLY A 488 -38.60 28.74 -76.08
N CYS A 489 -39.25 28.57 -77.22
CA CYS A 489 -39.55 27.26 -77.79
C CYS A 489 -38.57 26.86 -78.88
N ALA A 490 -38.45 25.55 -79.10
CA ALA A 490 -38.02 25.02 -80.40
C ALA A 490 -38.94 25.55 -81.52
N ALA A 491 -38.46 25.48 -82.77
CA ALA A 491 -39.30 25.80 -83.94
C ALA A 491 -40.57 24.94 -83.94
N GLU A 492 -41.61 25.41 -84.64
CA GLU A 492 -42.94 24.76 -84.73
C GLU A 492 -43.75 24.73 -83.40
N TYR A 493 -43.19 25.11 -82.25
CA TYR A 493 -43.87 25.07 -80.94
C TYR A 493 -44.09 26.43 -80.27
N HIS A 494 -45.15 26.53 -79.47
CA HIS A 494 -45.52 27.70 -78.68
C HIS A 494 -46.21 27.31 -77.35
N GLY A 495 -46.51 28.33 -76.55
CA GLY A 495 -47.10 28.20 -75.22
C GLY A 495 -46.05 28.25 -74.11
N ASN A 496 -46.51 28.32 -72.86
CA ASN A 496 -45.64 28.47 -71.69
C ASN A 496 -44.69 27.27 -71.49
N ASN A 497 -45.09 26.08 -71.93
CA ASN A 497 -44.33 24.83 -71.85
C ASN A 497 -44.02 24.24 -73.25
N CYS A 498 -44.13 25.03 -74.31
CA CYS A 498 -43.84 24.63 -75.70
C CYS A 498 -44.53 23.33 -76.17
N SER A 499 -45.72 23.04 -75.61
CA SER A 499 -46.49 21.82 -75.87
C SER A 499 -47.62 22.01 -76.90
N LEU A 500 -47.76 23.20 -77.47
CA LEU A 500 -48.73 23.50 -78.54
C LEU A 500 -47.97 23.75 -79.84
N SER A 501 -48.41 23.18 -80.96
CA SER A 501 -47.83 23.50 -82.27
C SER A 501 -48.34 24.84 -82.80
N CYS A 502 -47.49 25.57 -83.54
CA CYS A 502 -47.88 26.79 -84.24
C CYS A 502 -48.91 26.49 -85.35
N PRO A 503 -49.88 27.40 -85.61
CA PRO A 503 -50.85 27.24 -86.70
C PRO A 503 -50.21 26.94 -88.07
N ASP A 504 -50.79 26.03 -88.84
CA ASP A 504 -50.22 25.51 -90.10
C ASP A 504 -49.90 26.60 -91.14
N ASN A 505 -50.74 27.64 -91.21
CA ASN A 505 -50.61 28.75 -92.15
C ASN A 505 -49.66 29.86 -91.65
N CYS A 506 -49.02 29.71 -90.48
CA CYS A 506 -47.88 30.55 -90.12
C CYS A 506 -46.72 30.26 -91.07
N LYS A 507 -46.16 31.31 -91.68
CA LYS A 507 -45.01 31.16 -92.57
C LYS A 507 -43.84 30.49 -91.82
N ASN A 508 -43.28 29.43 -92.40
CA ASN A 508 -42.25 28.56 -91.80
C ASN A 508 -42.64 27.98 -90.42
N HIS A 509 -43.94 27.88 -90.09
CA HIS A 509 -44.45 27.50 -88.77
C HIS A 509 -43.94 28.38 -87.61
N ILE A 510 -43.56 29.64 -87.87
CA ILE A 510 -43.05 30.56 -86.85
C ILE A 510 -44.20 31.40 -86.27
N CYS A 511 -44.47 31.22 -84.98
CA CYS A 511 -45.46 31.99 -84.23
C CYS A 511 -44.91 32.51 -82.89
N MET A 512 -45.55 33.54 -82.34
CA MET A 512 -45.22 34.17 -81.07
C MET A 512 -45.53 33.21 -79.91
N GLN A 513 -44.53 32.99 -79.04
CA GLN A 513 -44.59 31.98 -77.98
C GLN A 513 -45.86 32.10 -77.10
N GLU A 514 -46.18 33.29 -76.61
CA GLU A 514 -47.19 33.46 -75.55
C GLU A 514 -48.63 33.15 -76.03
N ASN A 515 -48.95 33.47 -77.29
CA ASN A 515 -50.33 33.48 -77.77
C ASN A 515 -50.56 32.68 -79.07
N GLY A 516 -49.49 32.21 -79.72
CA GLY A 516 -49.55 31.45 -80.98
C GLY A 516 -49.89 32.31 -82.20
N GLN A 517 -49.69 33.63 -82.14
CA GLN A 517 -49.90 34.51 -83.28
C GLN A 517 -48.76 34.36 -84.29
N CYS A 518 -49.07 34.08 -85.56
CA CYS A 518 -48.05 33.94 -86.60
C CYS A 518 -47.28 35.27 -86.76
N ILE A 519 -45.97 35.22 -87.03
CA ILE A 519 -45.22 36.44 -87.34
C ILE A 519 -45.62 36.97 -88.72
N GLU A 520 -45.75 36.07 -89.71
CA GLU A 520 -46.23 36.34 -91.06
C GLU A 520 -47.16 35.19 -91.50
N CYS A 521 -48.15 35.47 -92.34
CA CYS A 521 -49.01 34.45 -92.94
C CYS A 521 -48.43 33.90 -94.24
N VAL A 522 -48.78 32.66 -94.58
CA VAL A 522 -48.74 32.20 -95.97
C VAL A 522 -49.79 32.99 -96.78
N SER A 523 -49.46 33.35 -98.02
CA SER A 523 -50.31 34.16 -98.91
C SER A 523 -51.73 33.59 -99.04
N GLY A 524 -52.73 34.46 -99.06
CA GLY A 524 -54.15 34.09 -99.08
C GLY A 524 -54.80 33.92 -97.71
N PHE A 525 -54.04 34.06 -96.61
CA PHE A 525 -54.54 34.05 -95.23
C PHE A 525 -54.22 35.33 -94.46
N HIS A 526 -55.08 35.68 -93.51
CA HIS A 526 -54.92 36.80 -92.59
C HIS A 526 -55.49 36.48 -91.20
N GLY A 527 -55.57 37.52 -90.36
CA GLY A 527 -55.92 37.41 -88.95
C GLY A 527 -54.69 37.01 -88.14
N SER A 528 -54.71 37.28 -86.84
CA SER A 528 -53.50 37.14 -86.01
C SER A 528 -52.92 35.72 -85.93
N LYS A 529 -53.70 34.70 -86.32
CA LYS A 529 -53.29 33.28 -86.42
C LYS A 529 -53.35 32.69 -87.84
N CYS A 530 -53.53 33.52 -88.88
CA CYS A 530 -53.59 33.09 -90.29
C CYS A 530 -54.64 32.00 -90.59
N VAL A 531 -55.76 32.03 -89.87
CA VAL A 531 -56.88 31.09 -90.04
C VAL A 531 -57.90 31.64 -91.04
N ASP A 532 -58.09 32.97 -91.04
CA ASP A 532 -59.03 33.65 -91.92
C ASP A 532 -58.46 33.70 -93.35
N ARG A 533 -59.30 33.53 -94.37
CA ARG A 533 -58.89 33.64 -95.78
C ARG A 533 -59.09 35.08 -96.28
N CYS A 534 -58.16 35.57 -97.10
CA CYS A 534 -58.34 36.84 -97.81
C CYS A 534 -59.65 36.84 -98.62
N GLY A 535 -60.25 38.01 -98.76
CA GLY A 535 -61.33 38.24 -99.71
C GLY A 535 -60.85 38.16 -101.17
N TYR A 536 -61.70 38.56 -102.12
CA TYR A 536 -61.44 38.41 -103.55
C TYR A 536 -60.52 39.52 -104.11
N CYS A 537 -59.33 39.61 -103.53
CA CYS A 537 -58.23 40.47 -103.96
C CYS A 537 -57.66 39.99 -105.29
N GLN A 538 -57.43 40.90 -106.25
CA GLN A 538 -56.95 40.58 -107.59
C GLN A 538 -55.61 39.83 -107.65
N ASP A 539 -54.72 40.01 -106.65
CA ASP A 539 -53.46 39.26 -106.52
C ASP A 539 -53.44 38.23 -105.37
N GLY A 540 -54.59 38.01 -104.71
CA GLY A 540 -54.73 37.11 -103.57
C GLY A 540 -54.03 37.56 -102.28
N ARG A 541 -53.46 38.78 -102.22
CA ARG A 541 -52.79 39.31 -101.02
C ARG A 541 -53.65 40.35 -100.31
N CYS A 542 -53.83 40.13 -99.02
CA CYS A 542 -54.46 41.06 -98.11
C CYS A 542 -53.55 41.34 -96.91
N ASP A 543 -53.76 42.49 -96.26
CA ASP A 543 -53.01 42.85 -95.05
C ASP A 543 -53.28 41.83 -93.93
N LYS A 544 -52.21 41.43 -93.25
CA LYS A 544 -52.19 40.38 -92.21
C LYS A 544 -53.21 40.64 -91.10
N ASN A 545 -53.39 41.89 -90.68
CA ASN A 545 -54.18 42.20 -89.48
C ASN A 545 -55.63 42.58 -89.83
N THR A 546 -55.82 43.35 -90.90
CA THR A 546 -57.12 43.88 -91.32
C THR A 546 -57.85 42.99 -92.32
N GLY A 547 -57.15 42.13 -93.06
CA GLY A 547 -57.73 41.36 -94.17
C GLY A 547 -58.09 42.21 -95.40
N ASN A 548 -57.74 43.49 -95.40
CA ASN A 548 -58.02 44.39 -96.52
C ASN A 548 -57.09 44.08 -97.70
N CYS A 549 -57.61 44.10 -98.93
CA CYS A 549 -56.84 43.78 -100.11
C CYS A 549 -55.72 44.79 -100.37
N MET A 550 -54.51 44.30 -100.66
CA MET A 550 -53.38 45.16 -101.04
C MET A 550 -53.45 45.59 -102.52
N SER A 551 -54.34 44.94 -103.29
CA SER A 551 -54.70 45.24 -104.67
C SER A 551 -56.16 45.70 -104.76
N SER A 552 -56.58 46.11 -105.96
CA SER A 552 -57.99 46.23 -106.33
C SER A 552 -58.79 44.92 -106.13
N CYS A 553 -60.11 45.08 -106.00
CA CYS A 553 -61.09 44.00 -106.06
C CYS A 553 -61.23 43.43 -107.48
N ILE A 554 -61.68 42.18 -107.58
CA ILE A 554 -62.23 41.67 -108.85
C ILE A 554 -63.59 42.33 -109.17
N ASP A 555 -63.93 42.39 -110.46
CA ASP A 555 -65.11 43.11 -110.96
C ASP A 555 -66.43 42.67 -110.28
N GLY A 556 -67.26 43.66 -109.95
CA GLY A 556 -68.56 43.46 -109.30
C GLY A 556 -68.51 43.34 -107.77
N LEU A 557 -67.33 43.41 -107.16
CA LEU A 557 -67.13 43.50 -105.71
C LEU A 557 -66.55 44.86 -105.29
N THR A 558 -66.86 45.28 -104.06
CA THR A 558 -66.44 46.57 -103.48
C THR A 558 -66.22 46.46 -101.96
N GLY A 559 -65.73 47.55 -101.35
CA GLY A 559 -65.25 47.60 -99.98
C GLY A 559 -63.80 47.10 -99.84
N ASP A 560 -63.10 47.54 -98.80
CA ASP A 560 -61.65 47.33 -98.65
C ASP A 560 -61.21 45.85 -98.57
N ARG A 561 -62.15 44.94 -98.28
CA ARG A 561 -61.95 43.48 -98.27
C ARG A 561 -62.51 42.76 -99.50
N CYS A 562 -63.12 43.50 -100.43
CA CYS A 562 -63.68 42.99 -101.68
C CYS A 562 -64.73 41.88 -101.47
N ASP A 563 -65.68 42.15 -100.57
CA ASP A 563 -66.72 41.21 -100.11
C ASP A 563 -68.17 41.73 -100.32
N VAL A 564 -68.37 42.99 -100.75
CA VAL A 564 -69.70 43.62 -100.92
C VAL A 564 -70.10 43.74 -102.41
N LYS A 565 -71.40 43.66 -102.74
CA LYS A 565 -71.97 43.77 -104.12
C LYS A 565 -72.90 44.98 -104.29
N VAL A 566 -73.13 45.43 -105.54
CA VAL A 566 -73.80 46.72 -105.90
C VAL A 566 -75.08 46.52 -106.75
N VAL A 567 -76.12 47.37 -106.58
CA VAL A 567 -77.44 47.32 -107.25
C VAL A 567 -78.04 48.76 -107.47
N VAL A 568 -78.93 48.98 -108.45
CA VAL A 568 -79.49 50.31 -108.85
C VAL A 568 -81.00 50.23 -109.26
N VAL A 569 -81.82 51.28 -109.03
CA VAL A 569 -83.29 51.34 -109.32
C VAL A 569 -83.78 52.78 -109.68
N ASN A 570 -84.88 52.95 -110.45
CA ASN A 570 -85.49 54.24 -110.91
C ASN A 570 -87.00 54.40 -110.59
N VAL A 571 -87.54 55.65 -110.56
CA VAL A 571 -88.94 56.01 -110.19
C VAL A 571 -89.47 57.27 -110.92
N PRO A 572 -90.78 57.40 -111.25
CA PRO A 572 -91.46 58.66 -111.64
C PRO A 572 -92.61 59.12 -110.68
N SER A 573 -93.15 60.35 -110.84
CA SER A 573 -93.77 61.11 -109.73
C SER A 573 -94.99 62.02 -110.03
N LYS A 574 -95.75 62.33 -108.96
CA LYS A 574 -96.70 63.47 -108.70
C LYS A 574 -96.95 63.49 -107.18
N GLY A 575 -97.16 64.58 -106.41
CA GLY A 575 -97.56 65.97 -106.66
C GLY A 575 -98.92 66.23 -105.96
N ASP A 576 -99.19 67.29 -105.15
CA ASP A 576 -98.48 68.52 -104.72
C ASP A 576 -99.27 69.10 -103.48
N ASP A 577 -98.85 69.92 -102.49
CA ASP A 577 -97.58 70.43 -101.89
C ASP A 577 -97.91 70.93 -100.42
N PHE A 578 -97.64 72.21 -100.06
CA PHE A 578 -97.93 72.97 -98.81
C PHE A 578 -97.01 72.82 -97.57
N LYS A 579 -96.82 73.92 -96.81
CA LYS A 579 -95.85 74.15 -95.72
C LYS A 579 -96.43 75.14 -94.66
N PRO A 580 -95.75 75.49 -93.53
CA PRO A 580 -95.28 74.62 -92.43
C PRO A 580 -95.65 75.15 -91.00
N ALA A 581 -95.31 74.35 -89.97
CA ALA A 581 -95.07 74.71 -88.54
C ALA A 581 -96.22 74.76 -87.49
N ALA A 582 -95.82 74.43 -86.23
CA ALA A 582 -96.38 74.78 -84.90
C ALA A 582 -97.47 73.90 -84.16
N ILE A 583 -97.07 73.38 -82.99
CA ILE A 583 -97.79 73.24 -81.68
C ILE A 583 -98.92 72.16 -81.49
N GLY A 584 -98.91 71.49 -80.30
CA GLY A 584 -99.99 70.62 -79.73
C GLY A 584 -99.56 69.14 -79.61
N ILE A 585 -99.37 68.49 -78.43
CA ILE A 585 -100.22 68.22 -77.23
C ILE A 585 -101.47 67.39 -77.58
N GLY A 586 -101.75 66.21 -77.00
CA GLY A 586 -101.09 65.40 -75.95
C GLY A 586 -101.52 63.91 -76.09
N SER A 587 -101.57 63.04 -75.07
CA SER A 587 -101.26 63.13 -73.64
C SER A 587 -101.06 61.71 -73.04
N GLY A 588 -100.35 61.56 -71.93
CA GLY A 588 -100.10 60.25 -71.29
C GLY A 588 -99.08 60.31 -70.15
N CYS A 589 -99.54 60.51 -68.91
CA CYS A 589 -98.70 60.74 -67.73
C CYS A 589 -98.22 59.44 -67.05
N GLY A 590 -97.13 59.44 -66.26
CA GLY A 590 -96.20 60.56 -66.09
C GLY A 590 -95.08 60.38 -65.06
N VAL A 591 -94.04 61.18 -65.29
CA VAL A 591 -93.31 62.05 -64.33
C VAL A 591 -92.61 61.42 -63.10
N VAL A 592 -91.25 61.40 -63.14
CA VAL A 592 -90.24 62.01 -62.21
C VAL A 592 -90.45 61.76 -60.68
N ILE A 593 -89.46 61.51 -59.80
CA ILE A 593 -88.24 62.32 -59.57
C ILE A 593 -87.03 61.54 -59.02
N VAL A 594 -85.88 61.74 -59.67
CA VAL A 594 -84.53 61.38 -59.19
C VAL A 594 -84.04 62.40 -58.15
N ALA A 595 -84.64 62.41 -56.95
CA ALA A 595 -84.32 63.39 -55.89
C ALA A 595 -84.10 62.82 -54.48
N LEU A 596 -84.32 61.52 -54.25
CA LEU A 596 -84.26 60.92 -52.90
C LEU A 596 -82.94 60.19 -52.56
N VAL A 597 -81.94 60.23 -53.46
CA VAL A 597 -80.66 59.51 -53.29
C VAL A 597 -79.64 60.26 -52.42
N ILE A 598 -79.74 61.60 -52.32
CA ILE A 598 -78.68 62.45 -51.73
C ILE A 598 -78.95 62.88 -50.28
N VAL A 599 -80.21 62.85 -49.80
CA VAL A 599 -80.58 63.42 -48.48
C VAL A 599 -80.46 62.42 -47.32
N ILE A 600 -80.72 61.13 -47.54
CA ILE A 600 -80.87 60.15 -46.43
C ILE A 600 -79.51 59.68 -45.87
N ILE A 601 -78.41 59.89 -46.59
CA ILE A 601 -77.03 59.62 -46.11
C ILE A 601 -76.70 60.39 -44.80
N VAL A 602 -77.42 61.47 -44.49
CA VAL A 602 -77.21 62.29 -43.28
C VAL A 602 -78.11 61.89 -42.10
N GLN A 603 -79.22 61.17 -42.30
CA GLN A 603 -80.12 60.75 -41.20
C GLN A 603 -79.75 59.39 -40.59
N ALA A 604 -78.48 59.24 -40.23
CA ALA A 604 -77.98 58.10 -39.48
C ALA A 604 -78.58 58.02 -38.04
N ARG A 605 -78.45 56.83 -37.43
CA ARG A 605 -78.49 56.58 -35.96
C ARG A 605 -79.83 56.67 -35.19
N ARG A 606 -81.02 56.83 -35.78
CA ARG A 606 -82.29 56.82 -34.99
C ARG A 606 -83.48 56.03 -35.56
N ARG A 607 -83.40 54.69 -35.55
CA ARG A 607 -84.55 53.82 -35.23
C ARG A 607 -84.10 52.70 -34.28
N HIS A 608 -84.38 52.93 -33.01
CA HIS A 608 -84.09 52.09 -31.85
C HIS A 608 -85.36 51.31 -31.47
N SER A 609 -85.25 50.14 -30.83
CA SER A 609 -86.25 49.55 -29.91
C SER A 609 -87.66 49.17 -30.47
N GLU A 610 -88.39 48.18 -29.93
CA GLU A 610 -88.09 47.03 -29.04
C GLU A 610 -89.35 46.12 -28.93
N ARG A 611 -89.18 44.84 -28.52
CA ARG A 611 -90.19 43.97 -27.83
C ARG A 611 -91.45 43.59 -28.65
N GLN A 612 -92.23 42.54 -28.35
CA GLN A 612 -92.21 41.37 -27.42
C GLN A 612 -93.13 40.26 -28.05
N GLN A 613 -93.26 38.99 -27.60
CA GLN A 613 -92.82 38.25 -26.41
C GLN A 613 -92.77 36.72 -26.70
N ASP A 614 -92.19 35.96 -25.77
CA ASP A 614 -92.37 34.50 -25.56
C ASP A 614 -93.67 34.19 -24.78
N PRO A 615 -94.21 32.94 -24.80
CA PRO A 615 -94.07 32.11 -23.58
C PRO A 615 -94.01 30.58 -23.79
N THR A 616 -92.97 29.89 -23.28
CA THR A 616 -93.21 28.64 -22.51
C THR A 616 -92.23 28.37 -21.35
N ARG A 617 -92.75 28.56 -20.13
CA ARG A 617 -92.28 28.09 -18.80
C ARG A 617 -91.92 26.58 -18.82
N SER A 618 -91.10 25.99 -17.92
CA SER A 618 -90.73 26.29 -16.51
C SER A 618 -89.48 25.43 -16.13
N THR A 619 -88.79 25.43 -14.96
CA THR A 619 -89.03 26.00 -13.60
C THR A 619 -87.73 26.47 -12.89
N THR A 620 -87.22 25.76 -11.87
CA THR A 620 -86.14 26.05 -10.89
C THR A 620 -85.63 24.70 -10.31
N MET A 621 -84.57 24.54 -9.50
CA MET A 621 -83.76 25.40 -8.61
C MET A 621 -82.24 25.15 -8.77
N ALA A 622 -81.40 25.78 -7.93
CA ALA A 622 -79.93 25.79 -8.03
C ALA A 622 -79.21 24.81 -7.09
N ASP A 623 -78.06 24.32 -7.54
CA ASP A 623 -76.85 24.07 -6.72
C ASP A 623 -75.62 24.04 -7.67
N ILE A 624 -74.41 24.35 -7.17
CA ILE A 624 -73.17 24.40 -7.99
C ILE A 624 -71.99 23.75 -7.24
N SER A 625 -71.38 22.72 -7.86
CA SER A 625 -70.32 21.92 -7.22
C SER A 625 -69.12 21.60 -8.12
N LEU A 626 -68.15 22.54 -8.15
CA LEU A 626 -66.74 22.39 -7.73
C LEU A 626 -65.79 21.29 -8.34
N PRO A 627 -64.44 21.35 -8.12
CA PRO A 627 -63.47 21.24 -9.24
C PRO A 627 -62.15 20.46 -8.92
N SER A 628 -61.14 20.58 -9.81
CA SER A 628 -59.69 20.81 -9.51
C SER A 628 -58.92 21.00 -10.85
N ILE A 629 -58.13 22.03 -11.19
CA ILE A 629 -56.93 22.65 -10.56
C ILE A 629 -55.70 21.71 -10.67
N ARG A 630 -54.50 22.07 -11.21
CA ARG A 630 -53.91 23.31 -11.76
C ARG A 630 -52.67 22.97 -12.64
N GLN A 631 -52.14 23.92 -13.42
CA GLN A 631 -50.70 24.24 -13.44
C GLN A 631 -50.40 25.57 -14.16
N GLU A 632 -49.34 26.28 -13.75
CA GLU A 632 -49.02 27.65 -14.18
C GLU A 632 -47.52 27.99 -14.01
N LEU A 633 -47.07 28.99 -14.80
CA LEU A 633 -45.84 29.81 -14.80
C LEU A 633 -44.68 29.66 -13.77
N GLN A 634 -43.45 29.64 -14.33
CA GLN A 634 -42.28 30.52 -14.10
C GLN A 634 -41.55 30.71 -12.73
N ALA A 635 -40.23 30.94 -12.88
CA ALA A 635 -39.31 31.78 -12.08
C ALA A 635 -38.59 31.22 -10.81
N GLU A 636 -37.27 31.03 -10.98
CA GLU A 636 -36.10 31.34 -10.12
C GLU A 636 -35.98 31.06 -8.59
N THR A 637 -34.73 30.75 -8.24
CA THR A 637 -33.99 30.91 -6.96
C THR A 637 -34.27 30.02 -5.73
N ASP A 638 -33.29 29.11 -5.52
CA ASP A 638 -32.52 28.88 -4.27
C ASP A 638 -33.16 28.15 -3.05
N GLY A 639 -32.29 27.55 -2.21
CA GLY A 639 -32.58 27.25 -0.80
C GLY A 639 -32.65 25.76 -0.36
N THR A 640 -31.49 25.15 -0.09
CA THR A 640 -31.26 24.08 0.93
C THR A 640 -32.09 22.77 0.97
N TYR A 641 -31.40 21.64 1.20
CA TYR A 641 -31.99 20.38 1.68
C TYR A 641 -31.21 19.82 2.88
N ASN A 642 -31.89 19.15 3.82
CA ASN A 642 -31.23 18.32 4.82
C ASN A 642 -32.15 17.20 5.40
N ILE A 643 -31.76 15.95 5.15
CA ILE A 643 -31.89 14.69 5.93
C ILE A 643 -33.23 14.27 6.60
N ILE A 644 -33.74 13.07 6.23
CA ILE A 644 -33.86 11.83 7.07
C ILE A 644 -34.89 10.84 6.47
N ASP A 645 -34.45 9.59 6.29
CA ASP A 645 -35.05 8.23 6.40
C ASP A 645 -36.61 8.03 6.38
N ALA A 646 -37.17 6.86 6.02
CA ALA A 646 -36.64 5.50 6.27
C ALA A 646 -37.37 4.34 5.52
N GLN A 647 -36.64 3.23 5.31
CA GLN A 647 -37.13 1.82 5.28
C GLN A 647 -38.01 1.38 4.07
N LYS A 648 -38.12 0.08 3.69
CA LYS A 648 -37.77 -1.19 4.38
C LYS A 648 -37.58 -2.39 3.42
N ARG A 649 -36.54 -3.22 3.68
CA ARG A 649 -36.36 -4.68 3.42
C ARG A 649 -36.66 -5.33 2.05
N ASP A 650 -35.65 -6.03 1.53
CA ASP A 650 -35.73 -7.22 0.66
C ASP A 650 -35.90 -8.54 1.46
N GLU A 651 -36.21 -9.65 0.78
CA GLU A 651 -36.17 -11.02 1.33
C GLU A 651 -35.70 -12.07 0.27
N SER A 652 -35.19 -13.21 0.74
CA SER A 652 -34.22 -14.12 0.07
C SER A 652 -34.78 -15.18 -0.91
N THR A 653 -33.94 -15.76 -1.79
CA THR A 653 -34.04 -17.20 -2.16
C THR A 653 -32.74 -17.87 -2.67
N THR A 654 -32.20 -18.75 -1.82
CA THR A 654 -31.34 -19.97 -1.99
C THR A 654 -30.86 -20.49 -3.37
N ASN A 655 -29.59 -20.98 -3.43
CA ASN A 655 -29.29 -22.45 -3.54
C ASN A 655 -27.79 -22.88 -3.41
N GLU A 656 -27.55 -23.79 -2.44
CA GLU A 656 -26.65 -24.98 -2.35
C GLU A 656 -25.12 -25.03 -2.70
N TYR A 657 -24.49 -26.12 -2.20
CA TYR A 657 -23.05 -26.45 -1.96
C TYR A 657 -22.56 -27.62 -2.87
N PRO A 658 -21.37 -28.30 -2.74
CA PRO A 658 -20.25 -28.29 -1.75
C PRO A 658 -18.82 -28.10 -2.39
N THR A 659 -17.64 -28.10 -1.73
CA THR A 659 -17.06 -28.95 -0.64
C THR A 659 -15.86 -28.36 0.14
N ASP A 660 -15.75 -28.75 1.42
CA ASP A 660 -14.57 -29.06 2.29
C ASP A 660 -13.55 -28.05 2.88
N ASP A 661 -13.32 -28.27 4.19
CA ASP A 661 -12.12 -28.05 5.06
C ASP A 661 -11.49 -26.63 5.24
N LYS A 662 -11.06 -26.18 6.44
CA LYS A 662 -10.79 -26.90 7.71
C LYS A 662 -10.78 -25.98 8.96
N TYR A 663 -11.45 -26.41 10.03
CA TYR A 663 -11.16 -26.26 11.48
C TYR A 663 -10.78 -24.91 12.19
N GLU A 664 -11.73 -24.46 13.02
CA GLU A 664 -11.62 -24.20 14.49
C GLU A 664 -11.23 -22.85 15.18
N ARG A 665 -12.08 -22.53 16.19
CA ARG A 665 -11.83 -21.93 17.54
C ARG A 665 -11.86 -20.41 17.83
N LEU A 666 -13.09 -19.91 17.89
CA LEU A 666 -13.83 -19.53 19.13
C LEU A 666 -13.19 -18.59 20.21
N GLY A 667 -13.89 -17.46 20.43
CA GLY A 667 -14.22 -16.93 21.77
C GLY A 667 -13.39 -15.74 22.27
N ARG A 668 -13.91 -14.88 23.18
CA ARG A 668 -15.29 -14.67 23.66
C ARG A 668 -15.41 -13.23 24.20
N ARG A 669 -16.63 -12.87 24.64
CA ARG A 669 -17.05 -11.76 25.52
C ARG A 669 -16.01 -11.25 26.54
N GLU A 670 -16.10 -10.02 27.07
CA GLU A 670 -17.32 -9.39 27.65
C GLU A 670 -17.36 -7.85 27.52
N ARG A 671 -18.43 -7.22 28.07
CA ARG A 671 -18.72 -5.77 28.05
C ARG A 671 -19.09 -5.34 29.46
N GLU A 672 -18.45 -4.32 30.02
CA GLU A 672 -19.13 -3.41 30.95
C GLU A 672 -18.43 -2.03 31.13
N VAL A 673 -19.15 -1.13 31.79
CA VAL A 673 -18.94 0.32 31.98
C VAL A 673 -19.17 0.53 33.48
N PRO A 674 -18.35 1.29 34.27
CA PRO A 674 -18.65 2.73 34.46
C PRO A 674 -17.53 3.67 35.02
N HIS A 675 -17.58 4.97 34.71
CA HIS A 675 -18.10 6.04 35.59
C HIS A 675 -17.71 7.46 35.14
N ILE A 676 -18.59 8.42 35.49
CA ILE A 676 -18.41 9.87 35.40
C ILE A 676 -18.31 10.42 36.83
N TYR A 677 -17.54 11.49 37.04
CA TYR A 677 -17.68 12.37 38.21
C TYR A 677 -17.62 13.84 37.79
N GLU A 678 -18.40 14.66 38.48
CA GLU A 678 -18.47 16.11 38.31
C GLU A 678 -17.46 16.80 39.24
N THR A 679 -16.80 17.86 38.77
CA THR A 679 -16.56 19.12 39.51
C THR A 679 -16.12 20.23 38.56
#